data_AF-A0A2V7PT38-F1
#
_entry.id   AF-A0A2V7PT38-F1
#
_cell.length_a   1.000
_cell.length_b   1.000
_cell.length_c   1.000
_cell.angle_alpha   90.00
_cell.angle_beta   90.00
_cell.angle_gamma   90.00
#
_symmetry.space_group_name_H-M   'P 1'
#
loop_
_entity.id
_entity.type
_entity.pdbx_description
1 polymer ?
#
loop_
_entity_poly.entity_id
_entity_poly.type
_entity_poly.pdbx_seq_one_letter_code
_entity_poly.pdbx_strand_id
1 'polypeptide(L)'
;AARGRVAAIRFGHDIDWSQFVVVDHRDIPGPNVVALIEQDQPVLAAGYVRHVHEPVLLLAHPSRQAVRRAVRSVEVVVEPEPAALDFRALPTPAEIQYGTDNVLKHLQIVKGDAERALAQAPVVVSGTYETGAQEHVYLETQGMIAYLEGDVLVVKGSMQCPYYVVSALQYALARGEALVRVIQTPTGGGFGGKEEFPSHIALHAALLALKGGRPVKLVYDRGEDMAATTKRHPALVRHRTGLARDGRLLAQDIEVVIDGGAYVTLSPVVLSRAIIHAAGPYACDHVRITGRAMFTNAVPFGAFRGFGAPQSQFAGERHMDVIARTLGMDAIELRRINLLKDGQTTATGQVIRDGTDRLAVMGQALELSRYRERQREHAVFNATHATLRRGSGLATFYHGAGFTGGGEVALKSRVRVAGRPDGGVEVLSANIEMGQGTLTVFTELAAARLGLDPEDVSIAEADTARVPNSGPTVASRTTMIVGGLVERAVDDLRRRVGLDDTARGATVKQAIRRWHQEHPGEGEPLFGEAIYEKPPGISWDDKTYRGDAYGAFAWATYVAEVEVDLRTCATRVIDFVAVQEVGKVLNPTLARGQVQGGVVQGIGWALMEECKWRDGAMANNQLTNYLIPTSDDVPSVRVAFLENPYPHGAGGAKGLGELPIDGPAPAIVNAVARATVRPSPFNSAFQIPHSTFGAGMTTLTVTFNLNGEPVSVRVDPAHRLLDTLRYQLALTGTKEGCGEGECGACTVYLDGLPVNACLVPTYQVRGRRVETVESLDPASLEPFERSGATQCGACTPGVVMTAWWIREHPDLLRTHTIRELMAGNLCRCTGYDGIIDAVKDA
;
A
#
# COMPACT_ATOMS: atom_id res chain seq x y z
N ALA A 1 17.90 13.52 18.08
CA ALA A 1 18.73 14.03 16.97
C ALA A 1 18.57 13.10 15.77
N ALA A 2 18.69 13.58 14.53
CA ALA A 2 18.63 12.73 13.33
C ALA A 2 19.74 11.69 13.27
N ARG A 3 20.89 12.01 13.87
CA ARG A 3 22.03 11.12 14.04
C ARG A 3 22.70 11.46 15.36
N GLY A 4 23.21 10.46 16.06
CA GLY A 4 24.10 10.69 17.19
C GLY A 4 24.34 9.48 18.06
N ARG A 5 25.31 9.61 18.96
CA ARG A 5 25.66 8.58 19.94
C ARG A 5 24.67 8.62 21.10
N VAL A 6 24.10 7.47 21.46
CA VAL A 6 23.28 7.34 22.66
C VAL A 6 24.21 7.37 23.88
N ALA A 7 24.22 8.49 24.59
CA ALA A 7 25.13 8.72 25.71
C ALA A 7 24.57 8.18 27.03
N ALA A 8 23.24 8.26 27.23
CA ALA A 8 22.55 7.72 28.40
C ALA A 8 21.06 7.50 28.11
N ILE A 9 20.45 6.57 28.84
CA ILE A 9 19.00 6.45 28.97
C ILE A 9 18.66 6.71 30.44
N ARG A 10 17.87 7.75 30.71
CA ARG A 10 17.48 8.12 32.08
C ARG A 10 16.01 7.80 32.30
N PHE A 11 15.75 7.20 33.45
CA PHE A 11 14.42 6.81 33.89
C PHE A 11 13.96 7.77 34.98
N GLY A 12 12.82 8.44 34.80
CA GLY A 12 12.30 9.36 35.80
C GLY A 12 11.86 8.68 37.09
N HIS A 13 11.94 9.42 38.20
CA HIS A 13 11.72 8.90 39.55
C HIS A 13 10.23 8.78 39.93
N ASP A 14 9.32 9.31 39.10
CA ASP A 14 7.86 9.29 39.33
C ASP A 14 7.19 7.96 38.93
N ILE A 15 7.94 7.06 38.31
CA ILE A 15 7.49 5.74 37.86
C ILE A 15 8.15 4.65 38.71
N ASP A 16 7.34 3.73 39.24
CA ASP A 16 7.82 2.49 39.83
C ASP A 16 8.21 1.50 38.73
N TRP A 17 9.46 1.59 38.27
CA TRP A 17 10.00 0.76 37.18
C TRP A 17 10.02 -0.73 37.51
N SER A 18 9.91 -1.12 38.79
CA SER A 18 9.86 -2.54 39.17
C SER A 18 8.60 -3.26 38.68
N GLN A 19 7.57 -2.51 38.31
CA GLN A 19 6.31 -3.03 37.76
C GLN A 19 6.36 -3.23 36.23
N PHE A 20 7.41 -2.75 35.56
CA PHE A 20 7.51 -2.75 34.10
C PHE A 20 8.46 -3.82 33.60
N VAL A 21 8.10 -4.42 32.47
CA VAL A 21 9.05 -5.16 31.64
C VAL A 21 9.78 -4.14 30.79
N VAL A 22 11.09 -4.03 30.98
CA VAL A 22 11.97 -3.11 30.24
C VAL A 22 12.90 -3.95 29.38
N VAL A 23 12.90 -3.74 28.06
CA VAL A 23 13.77 -4.46 27.10
C VAL A 23 14.68 -3.46 26.40
N ASP A 24 15.97 -3.77 26.32
CA ASP A 24 16.94 -3.07 25.47
C ASP A 24 17.72 -4.06 24.57
N HIS A 25 18.66 -3.55 23.77
CA HIS A 25 19.43 -4.35 22.83
C HIS A 25 20.17 -5.55 23.44
N ARG A 26 20.47 -5.53 24.76
CA ARG A 26 21.17 -6.63 25.47
C ARG A 26 20.27 -7.81 25.77
N ASP A 27 18.95 -7.62 25.68
CA ASP A 27 17.96 -8.68 25.87
C ASP A 27 17.71 -9.50 24.59
N ILE A 28 18.35 -9.13 23.47
CA ILE A 28 18.19 -9.81 22.18
C ILE A 28 19.06 -11.09 22.20
N PRO A 29 18.47 -12.31 22.10
CA PRO A 29 19.24 -13.55 22.22
C PRO A 29 20.17 -13.82 21.04
N GLY A 30 19.80 -13.38 19.83
CA GLY A 30 20.58 -13.52 18.61
C GLY A 30 21.24 -12.19 18.18
N PRO A 31 21.61 -12.06 16.90
CA PRO A 31 22.11 -10.81 16.37
C PRO A 31 21.08 -9.67 16.49
N ASN A 32 21.51 -8.49 16.93
CA ASN A 32 20.67 -7.29 17.00
C ASN A 32 20.49 -6.66 15.61
N VAL A 33 19.74 -7.35 14.76
CA VAL A 33 19.41 -6.88 13.41
C VAL A 33 18.12 -7.53 12.92
N VAL A 34 17.33 -6.78 12.15
CA VAL A 34 16.16 -7.30 11.46
C VAL A 34 16.61 -7.92 10.13
N ALA A 35 16.43 -9.22 9.97
CA ALA A 35 16.82 -9.92 8.75
C ALA A 35 15.93 -9.52 7.57
N LEU A 36 16.50 -8.79 6.61
CA LEU A 36 15.89 -8.39 5.33
C LEU A 36 16.88 -8.62 4.17
N ILE A 37 16.93 -7.71 3.17
CA ILE A 37 17.85 -7.79 2.03
C ILE A 37 19.30 -7.73 2.51
N GLU A 38 19.59 -6.74 3.36
CA GLU A 38 20.85 -6.64 4.09
C GLU A 38 20.58 -6.78 5.59
N GLN A 39 21.62 -7.18 6.31
CA GLN A 39 21.61 -7.32 7.77
C GLN A 39 22.24 -6.04 8.37
N ASP A 40 21.63 -4.88 8.12
CA ASP A 40 22.17 -3.57 8.50
C ASP A 40 21.31 -2.80 9.52
N GLN A 41 20.00 -3.05 9.58
CA GLN A 41 19.08 -2.35 10.47
C GLN A 41 18.93 -3.03 11.84
N PRO A 42 19.23 -2.37 12.97
CA PRO A 42 19.12 -2.96 14.30
C PRO A 42 17.65 -3.21 14.71
N VAL A 43 17.42 -4.19 15.58
CA VAL A 43 16.12 -4.38 16.24
C VAL A 43 15.89 -3.26 17.27
N LEU A 44 16.95 -2.95 18.04
CA LEU A 44 17.02 -1.85 18.99
C LEU A 44 18.39 -1.17 18.89
N ALA A 45 18.44 0.14 18.76
CA ALA A 45 19.69 0.91 18.71
C ALA A 45 20.52 0.69 20.00
N ALA A 46 21.74 0.17 19.84
CA ALA A 46 22.63 -0.20 20.94
C ALA A 46 23.59 0.92 21.39
N GLY A 47 23.94 1.83 20.49
CA GLY A 47 24.93 2.88 20.76
C GLY A 47 24.84 4.11 19.87
N TYR A 48 24.22 4.01 18.70
CA TYR A 48 23.94 5.14 17.81
C TYR A 48 22.50 5.08 17.34
N VAL A 49 21.90 6.25 17.16
CA VAL A 49 20.72 6.42 16.33
C VAL A 49 21.11 7.03 14.99
N ARG A 50 20.49 6.55 13.91
CA ARG A 50 20.62 7.02 12.53
C ARG A 50 19.37 7.73 12.01
N HIS A 51 18.28 7.71 12.77
CA HIS A 51 17.11 8.55 12.53
C HIS A 51 16.38 8.85 13.85
N VAL A 52 15.50 9.87 13.85
CA VAL A 52 14.85 10.37 15.08
C VAL A 52 13.93 9.35 15.74
N HIS A 53 13.30 8.48 14.95
CA HIS A 53 12.31 7.49 15.41
C HIS A 53 12.89 6.08 15.55
N GLU A 54 14.21 5.95 15.68
CA GLU A 54 14.84 4.63 15.82
C GLU A 54 14.59 4.06 17.21
N PRO A 55 14.12 2.80 17.32
CA PRO A 55 13.74 2.23 18.61
C PRO A 55 15.00 1.95 19.45
N VAL A 56 15.01 2.43 20.70
CA VAL A 56 16.15 2.26 21.63
C VAL A 56 15.77 1.36 22.82
N LEU A 57 14.52 1.45 23.27
CA LEU A 57 14.01 0.82 24.49
C LEU A 57 12.56 0.42 24.29
N LEU A 58 12.16 -0.74 24.81
CA LEU A 58 10.78 -1.20 24.82
C LEU A 58 10.26 -1.33 26.25
N LEU A 59 8.98 -0.98 26.46
CA LEU A 59 8.32 -1.03 27.76
C LEU A 59 6.99 -1.79 27.65
N ALA A 60 6.72 -2.69 28.59
CA ALA A 60 5.41 -3.32 28.74
C ALA A 60 4.93 -3.30 30.20
N HIS A 61 3.60 -3.17 30.35
CA HIS A 61 2.90 -3.20 31.63
C HIS A 61 1.43 -3.62 31.39
N PRO A 62 0.76 -4.31 32.34
CA PRO A 62 -0.66 -4.71 32.17
C PRO A 62 -1.64 -3.55 31.91
N SER A 63 -1.31 -2.35 32.39
CA SER A 63 -2.06 -1.11 32.14
C SER A 63 -1.46 -0.30 30.98
N ARG A 64 -2.24 -0.12 29.90
CA ARG A 64 -1.91 0.75 28.75
C ARG A 64 -1.63 2.20 29.18
N GLN A 65 -2.37 2.71 30.17
CA GLN A 65 -2.17 4.07 30.70
C GLN A 65 -0.84 4.20 31.43
N ALA A 66 -0.41 3.17 32.17
CA ALA A 66 0.87 3.17 32.85
C ALA A 66 2.04 3.20 31.84
N VAL A 67 1.99 2.40 30.76
CA VAL A 67 2.99 2.45 29.68
C VAL A 67 3.09 3.85 29.07
N ARG A 68 1.95 4.47 28.73
CA ARG A 68 1.91 5.83 28.17
C ARG A 68 2.48 6.91 29.11
N ARG A 69 2.40 6.69 30.43
CA ARG A 69 3.05 7.59 31.40
C ARG A 69 4.55 7.31 31.48
N ALA A 70 4.93 6.04 31.56
CA ALA A 70 6.33 5.63 31.64
C ALA A 70 7.15 6.09 30.44
N VAL A 71 6.66 5.94 29.20
CA VAL A 71 7.36 6.40 27.99
C VAL A 71 7.71 7.90 28.06
N ARG A 72 6.83 8.73 28.62
CA ARG A 72 7.07 10.19 28.77
C ARG A 72 8.08 10.53 29.88
N SER A 73 8.37 9.58 30.76
CA SER A 73 9.33 9.71 31.86
C SER A 73 10.70 9.10 31.49
N VAL A 74 10.86 8.54 30.28
CA VAL A 74 12.16 8.12 29.75
C VAL A 74 12.80 9.26 28.94
N GLU A 75 14.05 9.59 29.27
CA GLU A 75 14.88 10.50 28.47
C GLU A 75 16.00 9.70 27.79
N VAL A 76 16.05 9.74 26.45
CA VAL A 76 17.18 9.22 25.67
C VAL A 76 18.13 10.38 25.34
N VAL A 77 19.28 10.42 26.00
CA VAL A 77 20.29 11.46 25.80
C VAL A 77 21.16 11.10 24.61
N VAL A 78 21.06 11.88 23.53
CA VAL A 78 21.81 11.68 22.29
C VAL A 78 22.80 12.83 22.10
N GLU A 79 24.08 12.51 21.93
CA GLU A 79 25.12 13.44 21.48
C GLU A 79 25.04 13.57 19.95
N PRO A 80 24.60 14.71 19.41
CA PRO A 80 24.33 14.84 17.98
C PRO A 80 25.61 14.79 17.14
N GLU A 81 25.50 14.19 15.95
CA GLU A 81 26.55 14.16 14.93
C GLU A 81 26.05 14.71 13.58
N PRO A 82 26.94 15.11 12.65
CA PRO A 82 26.54 15.57 11.32
C PRO A 82 25.66 14.56 10.57
N ALA A 83 24.48 14.98 10.14
CA ALA A 83 23.48 14.13 9.51
C ALA A 83 23.29 14.47 8.03
N ALA A 84 23.25 13.46 7.17
CA ALA A 84 22.90 13.62 5.76
C ALA A 84 21.37 13.73 5.64
N LEU A 85 20.83 14.90 5.27
CA LEU A 85 19.39 15.14 5.23
C LEU A 85 18.82 15.44 3.84
N ASP A 86 19.68 15.56 2.82
CA ASP A 86 19.27 15.82 1.44
C ASP A 86 19.90 14.81 0.48
N PHE A 87 19.09 13.87 0.00
CA PHE A 87 19.51 12.85 -0.96
C PHE A 87 19.95 13.40 -2.32
N ARG A 88 19.66 14.68 -2.61
CA ARG A 88 20.03 15.34 -3.86
C ARG A 88 21.50 15.75 -3.88
N ALA A 89 22.10 15.92 -2.71
CA ALA A 89 23.46 16.39 -2.54
C ALA A 89 24.42 15.23 -2.26
N LEU A 90 25.70 15.43 -2.58
CA LEU A 90 26.75 14.50 -2.13
C LEU A 90 27.03 14.75 -0.64
N PRO A 91 27.23 13.70 0.16
CA PRO A 91 27.56 13.87 1.57
C PRO A 91 28.98 14.44 1.73
N THR A 92 29.18 15.25 2.76
CA THR A 92 30.52 15.60 3.25
C THR A 92 31.16 14.38 3.92
N PRO A 93 32.51 14.33 4.08
CA PRO A 93 33.17 13.22 4.76
C PRO A 93 32.63 12.91 6.17
N ALA A 94 32.11 13.92 6.88
CA ALA A 94 31.55 13.75 8.21
C ALA A 94 30.13 13.14 8.20
N GLU A 95 29.40 13.26 7.09
CA GLU A 95 28.03 12.75 6.93
C GLU A 95 27.98 11.31 6.38
N ILE A 96 29.11 10.81 5.85
CA ILE A 96 29.22 9.45 5.32
C ILE A 96 29.06 8.43 6.46
N GLN A 97 28.07 7.56 6.31
CA GLN A 97 27.68 6.50 7.26
C GLN A 97 27.51 5.13 6.58
N TYR A 98 27.43 5.11 5.25
CA TYR A 98 27.34 3.90 4.46
C TYR A 98 28.36 3.92 3.31
N GLY A 99 29.15 2.84 3.20
CA GLY A 99 30.20 2.72 2.20
C GLY A 99 31.19 3.89 2.26
N THR A 100 31.54 4.44 1.10
CA THR A 100 32.45 5.59 0.96
C THR A 100 31.77 6.87 0.50
N ASP A 101 30.46 6.84 0.24
CA ASP A 101 29.74 7.90 -0.46
C ASP A 101 28.23 7.97 -0.15
N ASN A 102 27.72 7.19 0.82
CA ASN A 102 26.29 7.05 1.11
C ASN A 102 25.45 6.53 -0.06
N VAL A 103 26.02 5.79 -1.01
CA VAL A 103 25.23 5.10 -2.05
C VAL A 103 24.89 3.69 -1.57
N LEU A 104 23.63 3.48 -1.19
CA LEU A 104 23.09 2.16 -0.80
C LEU A 104 23.10 1.19 -1.97
N LYS A 105 22.77 1.69 -3.16
CA LYS A 105 22.74 0.91 -4.39
C LYS A 105 23.01 1.77 -5.61
N HIS A 106 23.83 1.27 -6.53
CA HIS A 106 24.00 1.80 -7.87
C HIS A 106 23.62 0.74 -8.91
N LEU A 107 22.83 1.12 -9.92
CA LEU A 107 22.37 0.25 -11.00
C LEU A 107 22.47 0.97 -12.35
N GLN A 108 22.65 0.20 -13.44
CA GLN A 108 22.76 0.76 -14.79
C GLN A 108 22.07 -0.13 -15.83
N ILE A 109 21.34 0.48 -16.76
CA ILE A 109 20.79 -0.15 -17.96
C ILE A 109 21.39 0.54 -19.18
N VAL A 110 21.91 -0.25 -20.13
CA VAL A 110 22.48 0.27 -21.40
C VAL A 110 21.97 -0.55 -22.58
N LYS A 111 21.31 0.12 -23.52
CA LYS A 111 20.88 -0.39 -24.84
C LYS A 111 21.44 0.55 -25.92
N GLY A 112 22.22 0.03 -26.86
CA GLY A 112 22.82 0.85 -27.93
C GLY A 112 23.81 1.89 -27.40
N ASP A 113 23.94 3.03 -28.12
CA ASP A 113 24.88 4.11 -27.81
C ASP A 113 24.14 5.45 -27.68
N ALA A 114 23.66 5.73 -26.47
CA ALA A 114 22.85 6.92 -26.17
C ALA A 114 23.63 8.23 -26.37
N GLU A 115 24.92 8.28 -26.02
CA GLU A 115 25.70 9.51 -26.11
C GLU A 115 25.94 9.91 -27.57
N ARG A 116 26.33 8.94 -28.42
CA ARG A 116 26.48 9.18 -29.86
C ARG A 116 25.16 9.60 -30.50
N ALA A 117 24.07 8.93 -30.16
CA ALA A 117 22.75 9.23 -30.72
C ALA A 117 22.21 10.59 -30.24
N LEU A 118 22.48 10.99 -29.00
CA LEU A 118 22.19 12.35 -28.51
C LEU A 118 22.99 13.42 -29.28
N ALA A 119 24.28 13.18 -29.52
CA ALA A 119 25.12 14.13 -30.26
C ALA A 119 24.67 14.32 -31.73
N GLN A 120 24.01 13.32 -32.32
CA GLN A 120 23.50 13.34 -33.69
C GLN A 120 22.02 13.76 -33.78
N ALA A 121 21.32 13.84 -32.66
CA ALA A 121 19.89 14.12 -32.63
C ALA A 121 19.60 15.57 -33.10
N PRO A 122 18.67 15.79 -34.05
CA PRO A 122 18.29 17.13 -34.49
C PRO A 122 17.76 18.04 -33.38
N VAL A 123 17.11 17.46 -32.37
CA VAL A 123 16.57 18.16 -31.20
C VAL A 123 16.91 17.36 -29.96
N VAL A 124 17.37 18.04 -28.91
CA VAL A 124 17.57 17.45 -27.59
C VAL A 124 16.74 18.25 -26.58
N VAL A 125 15.92 17.54 -25.81
CA VAL A 125 15.12 18.14 -24.72
C VAL A 125 15.63 17.58 -23.40
N SER A 126 15.71 18.42 -22.38
CA SER A 126 16.13 18.02 -21.04
C SER A 126 15.13 18.47 -19.99
N GLY A 127 15.00 17.72 -18.90
CA GLY A 127 14.11 18.04 -17.80
C GLY A 127 14.56 17.36 -16.51
N THR A 128 14.26 18.00 -15.37
CA THR A 128 14.45 17.45 -14.03
C THR A 128 13.10 17.45 -13.34
N TYR A 129 12.74 16.32 -12.74
CA TYR A 129 11.44 16.09 -12.12
C TYR A 129 11.65 15.52 -10.72
N GLU A 130 10.90 16.04 -9.77
CA GLU A 130 10.96 15.61 -8.38
C GLU A 130 9.61 15.10 -7.90
N THR A 131 9.65 14.09 -7.05
CA THR A 131 8.49 13.57 -6.33
C THR A 131 8.82 13.41 -4.85
N GLY A 132 7.87 13.78 -3.99
CA GLY A 132 8.00 13.65 -2.54
C GLY A 132 7.66 12.26 -2.04
N ALA A 133 7.95 12.01 -0.76
CA ALA A 133 7.49 10.83 -0.05
C ALA A 133 5.95 10.81 0.05
N GLN A 134 5.41 9.62 0.29
CA GLN A 134 3.99 9.37 0.50
C GLN A 134 3.81 8.39 1.66
N GLU A 135 2.87 8.68 2.55
CA GLU A 135 2.48 7.85 3.69
C GLU A 135 1.36 6.89 3.29
N HIS A 136 1.42 5.64 3.75
CA HIS A 136 0.49 4.60 3.29
C HIS A 136 -0.93 4.89 3.77
N VAL A 137 -1.04 5.34 5.03
CA VAL A 137 -2.31 5.60 5.72
C VAL A 137 -3.25 4.39 5.58
N TYR A 138 -2.73 3.17 5.77
CA TYR A 138 -3.59 2.03 6.08
C TYR A 138 -4.37 2.36 7.35
N LEU A 139 -5.69 2.21 7.33
CA LEU A 139 -6.53 2.69 8.43
C LEU A 139 -6.29 1.92 9.73
N GLU A 140 -6.00 0.63 9.63
CA GLU A 140 -5.47 -0.15 10.75
C GLU A 140 -3.95 0.04 10.82
N THR A 141 -3.44 0.66 11.88
CA THR A 141 -2.00 0.83 12.14
C THR A 141 -1.27 -0.50 12.36
N GLN A 142 0.06 -0.46 12.46
CA GLN A 142 0.88 -1.62 12.78
C GLN A 142 0.51 -2.21 14.15
N GLY A 143 0.37 -3.53 14.22
CA GLY A 143 0.03 -4.22 15.47
C GLY A 143 0.34 -5.70 15.49
N MET A 144 0.88 -6.17 16.62
CA MET A 144 1.27 -7.55 16.88
C MET A 144 0.88 -8.01 18.30
N ILE A 145 0.60 -9.30 18.43
CA ILE A 145 0.45 -10.02 19.68
C ILE A 145 1.48 -11.15 19.69
N ALA A 146 2.25 -11.27 20.77
CA ALA A 146 3.24 -12.34 20.94
C ALA A 146 3.02 -13.07 22.27
N TYR A 147 3.19 -14.40 22.26
CA TYR A 147 3.06 -15.27 23.43
C TYR A 147 3.72 -16.64 23.21
N LEU A 148 3.92 -17.42 24.27
CA LEU A 148 4.45 -18.79 24.20
C LEU A 148 3.33 -19.82 24.31
N GLU A 149 3.32 -20.81 23.41
CA GLU A 149 2.55 -22.06 23.51
C GLU A 149 3.55 -23.21 23.74
N GLY A 150 3.73 -23.60 25.00
CA GLY A 150 4.88 -24.43 25.37
C GLY A 150 6.18 -23.69 25.05
N ASP A 151 7.05 -24.28 24.25
CA ASP A 151 8.32 -23.66 23.79
C ASP A 151 8.17 -22.85 22.48
N VAL A 152 7.01 -22.93 21.83
CA VAL A 152 6.75 -22.28 20.55
C VAL A 152 6.39 -20.81 20.78
N LEU A 153 7.17 -19.90 20.20
CA LEU A 153 6.83 -18.48 20.15
C LEU A 153 5.79 -18.27 19.05
N VAL A 154 4.58 -17.87 19.44
CA VAL A 154 3.51 -17.49 18.55
C VAL A 154 3.47 -15.97 18.43
N VAL A 155 3.53 -15.46 17.20
CA VAL A 155 3.32 -14.05 16.88
C VAL A 155 2.16 -13.94 15.90
N LYS A 156 1.15 -13.15 16.24
CA LYS A 156 -0.01 -12.90 15.38
C LYS A 156 -0.29 -11.42 15.20
N GLY A 157 -0.65 -11.00 13.99
CA GLY A 157 -0.97 -9.61 13.75
C GLY A 157 -1.09 -9.23 12.28
N SER A 158 -1.06 -7.92 12.03
CA SER A 158 -1.31 -7.32 10.73
C SER A 158 -0.03 -7.29 9.89
N MET A 159 -0.02 -7.99 8.75
CA MET A 159 1.16 -8.13 7.88
C MET A 159 0.79 -8.59 6.47
N GLN A 160 1.69 -8.39 5.51
CA GLN A 160 1.62 -8.91 4.13
C GLN A 160 2.41 -10.21 3.93
N CYS A 161 3.44 -10.42 4.77
CA CYS A 161 4.51 -11.39 4.54
C CYS A 161 4.81 -12.22 5.81
N PRO A 162 3.98 -13.23 6.17
CA PRO A 162 4.19 -14.04 7.37
C PRO A 162 5.58 -14.68 7.45
N TYR A 163 6.09 -15.19 6.33
CA TYR A 163 7.41 -15.84 6.29
C TYR A 163 8.59 -14.86 6.40
N TYR A 164 8.42 -13.56 6.11
CA TYR A 164 9.45 -12.56 6.42
C TYR A 164 9.59 -12.39 7.93
N VAL A 165 8.45 -12.34 8.63
CA VAL A 165 8.41 -12.28 10.09
C VAL A 165 9.00 -13.54 10.71
N VAL A 166 8.72 -14.74 10.16
CA VAL A 166 9.37 -15.99 10.60
C VAL A 166 10.89 -15.86 10.52
N SER A 167 11.43 -15.46 9.37
CA SER A 167 12.89 -15.32 9.20
C SER A 167 13.49 -14.29 10.15
N ALA A 168 12.83 -13.15 10.37
CA ALA A 168 13.29 -12.13 11.31
C ALA A 168 13.31 -12.64 12.76
N LEU A 169 12.24 -13.32 13.20
CA LEU A 169 12.13 -13.91 14.54
C LEU A 169 13.18 -15.00 14.77
N GLN A 170 13.35 -15.91 13.80
CA GLN A 170 14.36 -16.97 13.89
C GLN A 170 15.76 -16.40 14.07
N TYR A 171 16.11 -15.42 13.23
CA TYR A 171 17.44 -14.84 13.19
C TYR A 171 17.77 -14.06 14.47
N ALA A 172 16.97 -13.04 14.80
CA ALA A 172 17.26 -12.15 15.92
C ALA A 172 16.99 -12.79 17.30
N LEU A 173 16.13 -13.79 17.39
CA LEU A 173 15.85 -14.50 18.65
C LEU A 173 16.60 -15.82 18.79
N ALA A 174 17.44 -16.18 17.81
CA ALA A 174 18.20 -17.43 17.76
C ALA A 174 17.31 -18.68 17.99
N ARG A 175 16.14 -18.72 17.35
CA ARG A 175 15.15 -19.80 17.47
C ARG A 175 15.05 -20.61 16.19
N GLY A 176 14.94 -21.93 16.32
CA GLY A 176 14.70 -22.84 15.19
C GLY A 176 13.29 -22.72 14.62
N GLU A 177 13.08 -23.22 13.40
CA GLU A 177 11.80 -23.19 12.68
C GLU A 177 10.62 -23.76 13.46
N ALA A 178 10.81 -24.92 14.11
CA ALA A 178 9.76 -25.54 14.91
C ALA A 178 9.37 -24.72 16.18
N LEU A 179 10.13 -23.69 16.54
CA LEU A 179 9.92 -22.87 17.74
C LEU A 179 9.34 -21.49 17.44
N VAL A 180 8.97 -21.22 16.19
CA VAL A 180 8.37 -19.96 15.74
C VAL A 180 7.15 -20.25 14.89
N ARG A 181 6.02 -19.63 15.24
CA ARG A 181 4.76 -19.70 14.49
C ARG A 181 4.23 -18.30 14.27
N VAL A 182 3.92 -17.96 13.02
CA VAL A 182 3.36 -16.65 12.66
C VAL A 182 1.96 -16.84 12.09
N ILE A 183 1.00 -16.07 12.59
CA ILE A 183 -0.41 -16.11 12.17
C ILE A 183 -0.82 -14.72 11.71
N GLN A 184 -1.21 -14.56 10.45
CA GLN A 184 -1.74 -13.29 9.99
C GLN A 184 -3.20 -13.10 10.45
N THR A 185 -3.48 -11.94 11.05
CA THR A 185 -4.85 -11.51 11.35
C THR A 185 -5.35 -10.58 10.24
N PRO A 186 -6.67 -10.54 9.94
CA PRO A 186 -7.23 -9.67 8.89
C PRO A 186 -6.62 -8.27 8.88
N THR A 187 -6.07 -7.85 7.73
CA THR A 187 -5.23 -6.66 7.62
C THR A 187 -6.05 -5.48 7.07
N GLY A 188 -6.18 -4.40 7.83
CA GLY A 188 -6.95 -3.20 7.47
C GLY A 188 -6.23 -2.25 6.50
N GLY A 189 -5.73 -2.79 5.39
CA GLY A 189 -4.87 -2.13 4.41
C GLY A 189 -3.38 -2.34 4.71
N GLY A 190 -2.56 -2.41 3.65
CA GLY A 190 -1.11 -2.59 3.74
C GLY A 190 -0.34 -1.72 2.76
N PHE A 191 -0.65 -1.81 1.47
CA PHE A 191 -0.11 -0.94 0.41
C PHE A 191 1.42 -0.93 0.29
N GLY A 192 2.11 -1.96 0.80
CA GLY A 192 3.57 -2.05 0.89
C GLY A 192 4.10 -1.79 2.30
N GLY A 193 3.50 -0.88 3.07
CA GLY A 193 4.01 -0.55 4.42
C GLY A 193 3.87 -1.67 5.45
N LYS A 194 3.16 -2.76 5.09
CA LYS A 194 3.07 -3.99 5.89
C LYS A 194 3.83 -5.16 5.24
N GLU A 195 4.77 -4.89 4.34
CA GLU A 195 5.66 -5.89 3.75
C GLU A 195 6.84 -6.23 4.68
N GLU A 196 7.71 -5.25 4.94
CA GLU A 196 8.94 -5.43 5.71
C GLU A 196 8.83 -4.96 7.17
N PHE A 197 8.11 -3.86 7.41
CA PHE A 197 8.03 -3.23 8.73
C PHE A 197 7.41 -4.13 9.82
N PRO A 198 6.44 -5.02 9.53
CA PRO A 198 5.92 -5.98 10.49
C PRO A 198 6.98 -6.82 11.22
N SER A 199 8.14 -7.08 10.60
CA SER A 199 9.25 -7.81 11.23
C SER A 199 9.80 -7.08 12.47
N HIS A 200 9.87 -5.74 12.44
CA HIS A 200 10.32 -4.92 13.58
C HIS A 200 9.38 -5.05 14.77
N ILE A 201 8.10 -4.75 14.54
CA ILE A 201 7.08 -4.74 15.57
C ILE A 201 6.80 -6.14 16.13
N ALA A 202 6.95 -7.19 15.30
CA ALA A 202 6.89 -8.58 15.73
C ALA A 202 8.04 -8.93 16.68
N LEU A 203 9.27 -8.52 16.35
CA LEU A 203 10.43 -8.69 17.23
C LEU A 203 10.26 -7.95 18.55
N HIS A 204 9.75 -6.71 18.51
CA HIS A 204 9.50 -5.93 19.72
C HIS A 204 8.47 -6.60 20.63
N ALA A 205 7.34 -7.05 20.08
CA ALA A 205 6.32 -7.76 20.83
C ALA A 205 6.87 -9.10 21.40
N ALA A 206 7.64 -9.84 20.60
CA ALA A 206 8.25 -11.09 21.00
C ALA A 206 9.25 -10.92 22.15
N LEU A 207 10.16 -9.95 22.08
CA LEU A 207 11.14 -9.68 23.13
C LEU A 207 10.46 -9.33 24.46
N LEU A 208 9.43 -8.49 24.42
CA LEU A 208 8.63 -8.16 25.59
C LEU A 208 7.90 -9.38 26.16
N ALA A 209 7.34 -10.25 25.31
CA ALA A 209 6.65 -11.47 25.74
C ALA A 209 7.61 -12.48 26.36
N LEU A 210 8.79 -12.67 25.75
CA LEU A 210 9.83 -13.57 26.23
C LEU A 210 10.40 -13.11 27.58
N LYS A 211 10.76 -11.82 27.70
CA LYS A 211 11.29 -11.26 28.95
C LYS A 211 10.23 -11.20 30.05
N GLY A 212 8.99 -10.85 29.68
CA GLY A 212 7.89 -10.73 30.63
C GLY A 212 7.23 -12.05 31.02
N GLY A 213 7.46 -13.13 30.29
CA GLY A 213 6.83 -14.44 30.51
C GLY A 213 5.30 -14.42 30.34
N ARG A 214 4.75 -13.44 29.63
CA ARG A 214 3.29 -13.23 29.47
C ARG A 214 2.96 -12.79 28.04
N PRO A 215 1.72 -13.04 27.56
CA PRO A 215 1.27 -12.49 26.29
C PRO A 215 1.39 -10.96 26.25
N VAL A 216 1.96 -10.43 25.18
CA VAL A 216 2.10 -8.98 24.94
C VAL A 216 1.35 -8.60 23.68
N LYS A 217 0.61 -7.51 23.75
CA LYS A 217 -0.01 -6.83 22.60
C LYS A 217 0.64 -5.47 22.44
N LEU A 218 1.16 -5.19 21.25
CA LEU A 218 1.80 -3.94 20.88
C LEU A 218 1.15 -3.42 19.60
N VAL A 219 0.60 -2.21 19.66
CA VAL A 219 -0.14 -1.56 18.55
C VAL A 219 0.26 -0.10 18.56
N TYR A 220 0.79 0.39 17.44
CA TYR A 220 1.12 1.81 17.29
C TYR A 220 -0.15 2.64 17.19
N ASP A 221 -0.13 3.83 17.80
CA ASP A 221 -1.10 4.85 17.43
C ASP A 221 -0.73 5.50 16.10
N ARG A 222 -1.64 6.30 15.52
CA ARG A 222 -1.44 6.90 14.20
C ARG A 222 -0.18 7.77 14.15
N GLY A 223 0.09 8.53 15.21
CA GLY A 223 1.22 9.43 15.27
C GLY A 223 2.55 8.68 15.29
N GLU A 224 2.64 7.63 16.10
CA GLU A 224 3.80 6.73 16.17
C GLU A 224 4.01 5.97 14.85
N ASP A 225 2.93 5.45 14.28
CA ASP A 225 2.92 4.73 13.01
C ASP A 225 3.47 5.60 11.87
N MET A 226 2.89 6.79 11.64
CA MET A 226 3.35 7.72 10.62
C MET A 226 4.75 8.26 10.89
N ALA A 227 5.16 8.39 12.15
CA ALA A 227 6.50 8.86 12.48
C ALA A 227 7.59 7.82 12.19
N ALA A 228 7.35 6.55 12.50
CA ALA A 228 8.39 5.53 12.55
C ALA A 228 8.44 4.60 11.33
N THR A 229 7.30 4.36 10.69
CA THR A 229 7.18 3.37 9.61
C THR A 229 7.79 3.86 8.30
N THR A 230 8.07 2.91 7.41
CA THR A 230 8.58 3.23 6.07
C THR A 230 7.56 4.02 5.24
N LYS A 231 8.04 4.76 4.25
CA LYS A 231 7.23 5.55 3.30
C LYS A 231 7.66 5.27 1.86
N ARG A 232 6.90 5.76 0.89
CA ARG A 232 7.36 5.84 -0.51
C ARG A 232 8.65 6.67 -0.60
N HIS A 233 9.64 6.19 -1.35
CA HIS A 233 10.87 6.93 -1.65
C HIS A 233 10.59 8.25 -2.39
N PRO A 234 11.07 9.40 -1.88
CA PRO A 234 11.34 10.57 -2.68
C PRO A 234 12.25 10.24 -3.86
N ALA A 235 12.05 10.91 -4.99
CA ALA A 235 12.87 10.69 -6.17
C ALA A 235 13.13 11.98 -6.95
N LEU A 236 14.32 12.00 -7.55
CA LEU A 236 14.80 13.01 -8.50
C LEU A 236 15.15 12.28 -9.80
N VAL A 237 14.47 12.63 -10.89
CA VAL A 237 14.68 12.01 -12.19
C VAL A 237 15.08 13.06 -13.21
N ARG A 238 16.21 12.86 -13.89
CA ARG A 238 16.69 13.75 -14.96
C ARG A 238 16.64 13.03 -16.29
N HIS A 239 16.04 13.67 -17.29
CA HIS A 239 16.00 13.18 -18.66
C HIS A 239 16.83 14.10 -19.58
N ARG A 240 17.57 13.48 -20.49
CA ARG A 240 18.03 14.06 -21.76
C ARG A 240 17.54 13.16 -22.89
N THR A 241 16.69 13.68 -23.76
CA THR A 241 16.08 12.90 -24.84
C THR A 241 16.38 13.52 -26.20
N GLY A 242 17.01 12.73 -27.06
CA GLY A 242 17.31 13.08 -28.45
C GLY A 242 16.17 12.66 -29.37
N LEU A 243 15.75 13.56 -30.25
CA LEU A 243 14.53 13.44 -31.05
C LEU A 243 14.81 13.70 -32.51
N ALA A 244 14.15 12.93 -33.37
CA ALA A 244 13.95 13.30 -34.76
C ALA A 244 12.91 14.44 -34.85
N ARG A 245 12.93 15.19 -35.96
CA ARG A 245 11.96 16.28 -36.19
C ARG A 245 10.51 15.78 -36.33
N ASP A 246 10.33 14.51 -36.69
CA ASP A 246 9.03 13.83 -36.76
C ASP A 246 8.55 13.30 -35.40
N GLY A 247 9.24 13.62 -34.31
CA GLY A 247 8.86 13.22 -32.96
C GLY A 247 9.36 11.85 -32.51
N ARG A 248 10.04 11.07 -33.35
CA ARG A 248 10.61 9.79 -32.91
C ARG A 248 11.73 9.96 -31.88
N LEU A 249 11.71 9.14 -30.84
CA LEU A 249 12.77 9.10 -29.81
C LEU A 249 14.00 8.37 -30.38
N LEU A 250 15.10 9.10 -30.57
CA LEU A 250 16.36 8.54 -31.07
C LEU A 250 17.29 8.11 -29.93
N ALA A 251 17.27 8.83 -28.82
CA ALA A 251 18.09 8.52 -27.66
C ALA A 251 17.43 8.95 -26.34
N GLN A 252 17.66 8.20 -25.27
CA GLN A 252 17.31 8.58 -23.91
C GLN A 252 18.50 8.38 -22.97
N ASP A 253 18.87 9.41 -22.23
CA ASP A 253 19.84 9.36 -21.14
C ASP A 253 19.14 9.83 -19.86
N ILE A 254 18.96 8.91 -18.92
CA ILE A 254 18.10 9.08 -17.76
C ILE A 254 18.88 8.79 -16.48
N GLU A 255 18.79 9.71 -15.53
CA GLU A 255 19.29 9.51 -14.18
C GLU A 255 18.11 9.41 -13.20
N VAL A 256 18.12 8.39 -12.34
CA VAL A 256 17.13 8.19 -11.28
C VAL A 256 17.87 8.16 -9.94
N VAL A 257 17.59 9.13 -9.05
CA VAL A 257 18.11 9.15 -7.69
C VAL A 257 16.94 9.08 -6.73
N ILE A 258 16.96 8.12 -5.79
CA ILE A 258 15.94 7.97 -4.75
C ILE A 258 16.56 8.12 -3.36
N ASP A 259 15.78 8.65 -2.42
CA ASP A 259 16.15 8.66 -1.00
C ASP A 259 15.79 7.32 -0.36
N GLY A 260 16.78 6.58 0.13
CA GLY A 260 16.59 5.29 0.79
C GLY A 260 16.45 5.37 2.32
N GLY A 261 16.75 6.53 2.93
CA GLY A 261 16.75 6.69 4.38
C GLY A 261 17.93 5.97 5.06
N ALA A 262 17.80 5.75 6.37
CA ALA A 262 18.91 5.35 7.22
C ALA A 262 19.39 3.89 7.06
N TYR A 263 18.69 3.06 6.30
CA TYR A 263 18.97 1.63 6.14
C TYR A 263 18.54 1.12 4.76
N VAL A 264 19.19 0.06 4.28
CA VAL A 264 19.00 -0.47 2.92
C VAL A 264 17.55 -0.90 2.66
N THR A 265 16.95 -1.62 3.61
CA THR A 265 15.58 -2.15 3.56
C THR A 265 15.23 -2.74 2.18
N LEU A 266 14.28 -2.15 1.44
CA LEU A 266 13.84 -2.55 0.10
C LEU A 266 14.34 -1.60 -1.01
N SER A 267 15.14 -0.59 -0.66
CA SER A 267 15.62 0.45 -1.60
C SER A 267 16.30 -0.11 -2.87
N PRO A 268 17.12 -1.18 -2.82
CA PRO A 268 17.71 -1.75 -4.04
C PRO A 268 16.68 -2.26 -5.04
N VAL A 269 15.57 -2.84 -4.56
CA VAL A 269 14.53 -3.42 -5.42
C VAL A 269 13.60 -2.31 -5.93
N VAL A 270 13.29 -1.31 -5.10
CA VAL A 270 12.54 -0.11 -5.54
C VAL A 270 13.30 0.63 -6.63
N LEU A 271 14.63 0.82 -6.46
CA LEU A 271 15.48 1.43 -7.48
C LEU A 271 15.49 0.62 -8.78
N SER A 272 15.63 -0.72 -8.67
CA SER A 272 15.58 -1.63 -9.81
C SER A 272 14.31 -1.45 -10.63
N ARG A 273 13.14 -1.45 -9.97
CA ARG A 273 11.86 -1.23 -10.66
C ARG A 273 11.76 0.18 -11.25
N ALA A 274 12.21 1.20 -10.53
CA ALA A 274 12.19 2.59 -11.02
C ALA A 274 12.96 2.74 -12.33
N ILE A 275 14.19 2.20 -12.43
CA ILE A 275 15.02 2.31 -13.64
C ILE A 275 14.50 1.48 -14.82
N ILE A 276 13.89 0.32 -14.56
CA ILE A 276 13.31 -0.53 -15.62
C ILE A 276 12.13 0.15 -16.31
N HIS A 277 11.37 0.97 -15.57
CA HIS A 277 10.22 1.70 -16.10
C HIS A 277 10.55 3.13 -16.59
N ALA A 278 11.77 3.62 -16.35
CA ALA A 278 12.11 5.04 -16.56
C ALA A 278 12.10 5.50 -18.01
N ALA A 279 12.36 4.61 -18.98
CA ALA A 279 12.27 4.94 -20.40
C ALA A 279 10.81 5.05 -20.91
N GLY A 280 9.84 4.69 -20.05
CA GLY A 280 8.42 4.65 -20.38
C GLY A 280 8.05 3.51 -21.35
N PRO A 281 6.77 3.43 -21.73
CA PRO A 281 6.29 2.45 -22.71
C PRO A 281 6.67 2.82 -24.16
N TYR A 282 7.82 3.49 -24.35
CA TYR A 282 8.21 4.13 -25.60
C TYR A 282 9.43 3.45 -26.23
N ALA A 283 9.33 3.17 -27.53
CA ALA A 283 10.39 2.61 -28.34
C ALA A 283 11.55 3.60 -28.47
N CYS A 284 12.75 3.15 -28.10
CA CYS A 284 14.01 3.86 -28.33
C CYS A 284 15.15 2.85 -28.37
N ASP A 285 16.03 2.97 -29.37
CA ASP A 285 17.12 2.00 -29.60
C ASP A 285 18.44 2.37 -28.90
N HIS A 286 18.53 3.58 -28.37
CA HIS A 286 19.72 4.09 -27.69
C HIS A 286 19.34 4.66 -26.33
N VAL A 287 19.49 3.85 -25.29
CA VAL A 287 19.05 4.17 -23.93
C VAL A 287 20.20 3.94 -22.95
N ARG A 288 20.48 4.94 -22.12
CA ARG A 288 21.31 4.82 -20.91
C ARG A 288 20.47 5.23 -19.72
N ILE A 289 20.41 4.40 -18.70
CA ILE A 289 19.74 4.71 -17.42
C ILE A 289 20.73 4.43 -16.30
N THR A 290 20.96 5.41 -15.42
CA THR A 290 21.73 5.26 -14.19
C THR A 290 20.82 5.47 -12.98
N GLY A 291 20.93 4.58 -12.00
CA GLY A 291 20.11 4.60 -10.79
C GLY A 291 20.98 4.67 -9.55
N ARG A 292 20.60 5.50 -8.57
CA ARG A 292 21.19 5.54 -7.22
C ARG A 292 20.12 5.56 -6.13
N ALA A 293 20.29 4.73 -5.11
CA ALA A 293 19.59 4.87 -3.84
C ALA A 293 20.57 5.45 -2.82
N MET A 294 20.21 6.59 -2.23
CA MET A 294 21.07 7.34 -1.32
C MET A 294 20.70 7.04 0.13
N PHE A 295 21.70 6.92 1.00
CA PHE A 295 21.53 6.93 2.44
C PHE A 295 21.27 8.36 2.91
N THR A 296 20.28 8.53 3.80
CA THR A 296 20.02 9.77 4.55
C THR A 296 19.65 9.44 5.99
N ASN A 297 19.65 10.41 6.88
CA ASN A 297 19.20 10.28 8.27
C ASN A 297 17.69 10.55 8.43
N ALA A 298 16.90 10.16 7.43
CA ALA A 298 15.45 10.00 7.55
C ALA A 298 15.11 8.57 8.01
N VAL A 299 13.85 8.33 8.40
CA VAL A 299 13.36 6.94 8.54
C VAL A 299 13.60 6.17 7.23
N PRO A 300 13.86 4.85 7.28
CA PRO A 300 14.02 4.08 6.07
C PRO A 300 12.80 4.21 5.15
N PHE A 301 13.02 4.38 3.86
CA PHE A 301 11.96 4.30 2.86
C PHE A 301 11.81 2.86 2.38
N GLY A 302 10.61 2.46 1.99
CA GLY A 302 10.28 1.06 1.76
C GLY A 302 9.28 0.83 0.65
N ALA A 303 8.60 -0.30 0.71
CA ALA A 303 7.58 -0.64 -0.27
C ALA A 303 6.40 0.34 -0.18
N PHE A 304 5.98 0.88 -1.32
CA PHE A 304 4.65 1.48 -1.50
C PHE A 304 4.11 0.97 -2.83
N ARG A 305 2.80 0.73 -2.93
CA ARG A 305 2.08 0.49 -4.20
C ARG A 305 2.72 1.20 -5.41
N GLY A 306 3.08 0.44 -6.44
CA GLY A 306 3.79 0.92 -7.64
C GLY A 306 5.32 0.74 -7.56
N PHE A 307 5.87 0.76 -6.35
CA PHE A 307 7.21 0.25 -6.02
C PHE A 307 8.35 0.87 -6.85
N GLY A 308 8.34 2.20 -7.02
CA GLY A 308 9.36 2.94 -7.79
C GLY A 308 8.93 3.31 -9.21
N ALA A 309 7.98 2.57 -9.81
CA ALA A 309 7.43 2.89 -11.13
C ALA A 309 6.69 4.24 -11.15
N PRO A 310 5.85 4.62 -10.16
CA PRO A 310 5.18 5.93 -10.13
C PRO A 310 6.15 7.10 -10.25
N GLN A 311 7.29 7.03 -9.56
CA GLN A 311 8.29 8.11 -9.55
C GLN A 311 8.92 8.32 -10.93
N SER A 312 9.34 7.25 -11.60
CA SER A 312 9.98 7.35 -12.91
C SER A 312 8.98 7.60 -14.04
N GLN A 313 7.77 7.07 -13.93
CA GLN A 313 6.71 7.31 -14.91
C GLN A 313 6.10 8.70 -14.79
N PHE A 314 6.01 9.26 -13.58
CA PHE A 314 5.69 10.68 -13.40
C PHE A 314 6.66 11.55 -14.22
N ALA A 315 7.96 11.34 -14.04
CA ALA A 315 9.00 12.07 -14.77
C ALA A 315 8.90 11.87 -16.29
N GLY A 316 8.80 10.61 -16.73
CA GLY A 316 8.69 10.25 -18.15
C GLY A 316 7.48 10.87 -18.83
N GLU A 317 6.28 10.73 -18.26
CA GLU A 317 5.05 11.26 -18.83
C GLU A 317 4.99 12.80 -18.79
N ARG A 318 5.57 13.41 -17.75
CA ARG A 318 5.74 14.86 -17.73
C ARG A 318 6.71 15.33 -18.80
N HIS A 319 7.78 14.57 -19.06
CA HIS A 319 8.77 14.86 -20.08
C HIS A 319 8.20 14.74 -21.50
N MET A 320 7.35 13.74 -21.76
CA MET A 320 6.67 13.61 -23.06
C MET A 320 5.83 14.84 -23.40
N ASP A 321 5.11 15.42 -22.43
CA ASP A 321 4.36 16.67 -22.66
C ASP A 321 5.29 17.90 -22.86
N VAL A 322 6.48 17.91 -22.24
CA VAL A 322 7.51 18.94 -22.50
C VAL A 322 8.10 18.80 -23.90
N ILE A 323 8.38 17.57 -24.35
CA ILE A 323 8.85 17.27 -25.70
C ILE A 323 7.82 17.72 -26.73
N ALA A 324 6.55 17.33 -26.54
CA ALA A 324 5.46 17.69 -27.45
C ALA A 324 5.36 19.22 -27.62
N ARG A 325 5.38 19.98 -26.52
CA ARG A 325 5.40 21.45 -26.57
C ARG A 325 6.64 22.01 -27.27
N THR A 326 7.82 21.45 -27.01
CA THR A 326 9.08 21.90 -27.63
C THR A 326 9.06 21.69 -29.15
N LEU A 327 8.47 20.60 -29.62
CA LEU A 327 8.35 20.30 -31.05
C LEU A 327 7.15 20.98 -31.72
N GLY A 328 6.26 21.63 -30.96
CA GLY A 328 4.97 22.11 -31.47
C GLY A 328 4.06 20.98 -31.95
N MET A 329 4.24 19.77 -31.40
CA MET A 329 3.51 18.56 -31.76
C MET A 329 2.37 18.29 -30.78
N ASP A 330 1.31 17.66 -31.27
CA ASP A 330 0.25 17.16 -30.40
C ASP A 330 0.77 16.03 -29.49
N ALA A 331 0.49 16.13 -28.19
CA ALA A 331 1.03 15.20 -27.19
C ALA A 331 0.47 13.77 -27.31
N ILE A 332 -0.71 13.57 -27.92
CA ILE A 332 -1.24 12.24 -28.22
C ILE A 332 -0.48 11.65 -29.39
N GLU A 333 -0.25 12.44 -30.44
CA GLU A 333 0.48 11.98 -31.62
C GLU A 333 1.93 11.60 -31.30
N LEU A 334 2.61 12.40 -30.48
CA LEU A 334 3.96 12.07 -30.01
C LEU A 334 4.00 10.70 -29.31
N ARG A 335 3.01 10.38 -28.46
CA ARG A 335 2.90 9.09 -27.80
C ARG A 335 2.61 7.98 -28.82
N ARG A 336 1.65 8.19 -29.74
CA ARG A 336 1.30 7.21 -30.79
C ARG A 336 2.50 6.78 -31.63
N ILE A 337 3.33 7.74 -32.04
CA ILE A 337 4.52 7.47 -32.86
C ILE A 337 5.51 6.57 -32.11
N ASN A 338 5.65 6.79 -30.80
CA ASN A 338 6.69 6.17 -29.99
C ASN A 338 6.24 4.98 -29.15
N LEU A 339 4.94 4.70 -28.99
CA LEU A 339 4.47 3.57 -28.20
C LEU A 339 5.06 2.24 -28.70
N LEU A 340 5.51 1.40 -27.76
CA LEU A 340 6.08 0.09 -28.06
C LEU A 340 5.09 -0.78 -28.85
N LYS A 341 5.59 -1.39 -29.90
CA LYS A 341 4.89 -2.36 -30.74
C LYS A 341 5.45 -3.75 -30.51
N ASP A 342 4.66 -4.76 -30.85
CA ASP A 342 5.13 -6.14 -30.81
C ASP A 342 6.34 -6.33 -31.72
N GLY A 343 7.33 -7.09 -31.23
CA GLY A 343 8.65 -7.25 -31.85
C GLY A 343 9.67 -6.17 -31.49
N GLN A 344 9.26 -5.03 -30.91
CA GLN A 344 10.18 -4.03 -30.38
C GLN A 344 10.64 -4.39 -28.96
N THR A 345 11.64 -3.67 -28.46
CA THR A 345 12.28 -3.96 -27.18
C THR A 345 12.20 -2.80 -26.19
N THR A 346 12.01 -3.13 -24.91
CA THR A 346 12.17 -2.20 -23.78
C THR A 346 13.64 -1.77 -23.62
N ALA A 347 13.92 -0.88 -22.66
CA ALA A 347 15.28 -0.47 -22.30
C ALA A 347 16.18 -1.65 -21.86
N THR A 348 15.61 -2.70 -21.28
CA THR A 348 16.35 -3.92 -20.86
C THR A 348 16.60 -4.88 -22.03
N GLY A 349 16.04 -4.61 -23.21
CA GLY A 349 16.09 -5.53 -24.34
C GLY A 349 14.99 -6.60 -24.33
N GLN A 350 14.05 -6.55 -23.38
CA GLN A 350 12.87 -7.45 -23.38
C GLN A 350 12.05 -7.22 -24.64
N VAL A 351 11.81 -8.27 -25.41
CA VAL A 351 10.98 -8.20 -26.62
C VAL A 351 9.51 -8.24 -26.23
N ILE A 352 8.74 -7.25 -26.67
CA ILE A 352 7.31 -7.20 -26.43
C ILE A 352 6.59 -8.14 -27.42
N ARG A 353 5.83 -9.12 -26.90
CA ARG A 353 5.13 -10.15 -27.70
C ARG A 353 3.78 -10.54 -27.10
N ASP A 354 3.20 -9.68 -26.28
CA ASP A 354 2.00 -10.01 -25.54
C ASP A 354 0.71 -9.84 -26.36
N GLY A 355 0.77 -9.34 -27.60
CA GLY A 355 -0.40 -9.15 -28.46
C GLY A 355 -1.31 -7.99 -28.05
N THR A 356 -0.92 -7.18 -27.06
CA THR A 356 -1.77 -6.10 -26.54
C THR A 356 -1.85 -4.93 -27.52
N ASP A 357 -3.07 -4.52 -27.90
CA ASP A 357 -3.29 -3.30 -28.67
C ASP A 357 -3.23 -2.05 -27.77
N ARG A 358 -2.01 -1.54 -27.59
CA ARG A 358 -1.73 -0.36 -26.76
C ARG A 358 -2.32 0.93 -27.35
N LEU A 359 -2.54 0.98 -28.66
CA LEU A 359 -3.22 2.11 -29.30
C LEU A 359 -4.71 2.07 -29.03
N ALA A 360 -5.32 0.89 -28.96
CA ALA A 360 -6.72 0.72 -28.54
C ALA A 360 -6.92 1.13 -27.08
N VAL A 361 -6.01 0.77 -26.17
CA VAL A 361 -6.07 1.22 -24.76
C VAL A 361 -6.11 2.75 -24.67
N MET A 362 -5.18 3.43 -25.35
CA MET A 362 -5.17 4.90 -25.41
C MET A 362 -6.40 5.46 -26.14
N GLY A 363 -6.82 4.83 -27.23
CA GLY A 363 -7.98 5.23 -28.03
C GLY A 363 -9.26 5.23 -27.20
N GLN A 364 -9.52 4.15 -26.47
CA GLN A 364 -10.67 4.02 -25.59
C GLN A 364 -10.64 5.04 -24.44
N ALA A 365 -9.47 5.35 -23.89
CA ALA A 365 -9.34 6.41 -22.87
C ALA A 365 -9.72 7.79 -23.43
N LEU A 366 -9.27 8.10 -24.65
CA LEU A 366 -9.57 9.37 -25.32
C LEU A 366 -11.04 9.48 -25.73
N GLU A 367 -11.64 8.38 -26.15
CA GLU A 367 -13.06 8.30 -26.50
C GLU A 367 -13.95 8.50 -25.26
N LEU A 368 -13.72 7.70 -24.21
CA LEU A 368 -14.49 7.77 -22.97
C LEU A 368 -14.37 9.16 -22.33
N SER A 369 -13.18 9.77 -22.34
CA SER A 369 -12.99 11.12 -21.81
C SER A 369 -13.54 12.23 -22.70
N ARG A 370 -13.99 11.93 -23.92
CA ARG A 370 -14.34 12.94 -24.94
C ARG A 370 -13.23 13.98 -25.11
N TYR A 371 -11.98 13.52 -25.08
CA TYR A 371 -10.80 14.35 -24.83
C TYR A 371 -10.72 15.62 -25.68
N ARG A 372 -10.89 15.50 -27.01
CA ARG A 372 -10.81 16.61 -27.95
C ARG A 372 -11.97 17.59 -27.82
N GLU A 373 -13.14 17.09 -27.44
CA GLU A 373 -14.30 17.91 -27.18
C GLU A 373 -14.11 18.71 -25.89
N ARG A 374 -13.69 18.04 -24.80
CA ARG A 374 -13.35 18.69 -23.53
C ARG A 374 -12.30 19.77 -23.69
N GLN A 375 -11.24 19.53 -24.48
CA GLN A 375 -10.25 20.57 -24.77
C GLN A 375 -10.86 21.84 -25.39
N ARG A 376 -11.84 21.70 -26.28
CA ARG A 376 -12.55 22.85 -26.87
C ARG A 376 -13.45 23.54 -25.86
N GLU A 377 -14.17 22.77 -25.05
CA GLU A 377 -14.99 23.30 -23.95
C GLU A 377 -14.13 24.08 -22.93
N HIS A 378 -12.95 23.56 -22.58
CA HIS A 378 -11.99 24.23 -21.69
C HIS A 378 -11.47 25.52 -22.28
N ALA A 379 -11.16 25.57 -23.57
CA ALA A 379 -10.74 26.80 -24.22
C ALA A 379 -11.81 27.89 -24.12
N VAL A 380 -13.09 27.53 -24.33
CA VAL A 380 -14.22 28.46 -24.16
C VAL A 380 -14.39 28.88 -22.70
N PHE A 381 -14.30 27.94 -21.76
CA PHE A 381 -14.38 28.23 -20.33
C PHE A 381 -13.26 29.18 -19.87
N ASN A 382 -12.01 28.89 -20.26
CA ASN A 382 -10.82 29.66 -19.90
C ASN A 382 -10.81 31.06 -20.51
N ALA A 383 -11.45 31.26 -21.67
CA ALA A 383 -11.61 32.56 -22.30
C ALA A 383 -12.70 33.43 -21.61
N THR A 384 -13.65 32.80 -20.93
CA THR A 384 -14.82 33.48 -20.33
C THR A 384 -14.72 33.66 -18.82
N HIS A 385 -13.85 32.89 -18.14
CA HIS A 385 -13.64 32.99 -16.69
C HIS A 385 -12.30 33.66 -16.42
N ALA A 386 -12.25 34.67 -15.55
CA ALA A 386 -11.00 35.38 -15.29
C ALA A 386 -10.03 34.56 -14.41
N THR A 387 -10.56 33.91 -13.38
CA THR A 387 -9.77 33.29 -12.29
C THR A 387 -9.86 31.78 -12.24
N LEU A 388 -10.86 31.15 -12.87
CA LEU A 388 -10.96 29.70 -12.96
C LEU A 388 -10.37 29.23 -14.28
N ARG A 389 -9.58 28.16 -14.24
CA ARG A 389 -9.00 27.52 -15.42
C ARG A 389 -9.29 26.04 -15.42
N ARG A 390 -9.61 25.48 -16.58
CA ARG A 390 -9.77 24.04 -16.80
C ARG A 390 -8.73 23.51 -17.75
N GLY A 391 -8.39 22.23 -17.58
CA GLY A 391 -7.50 21.52 -18.50
C GLY A 391 -7.70 20.01 -18.44
N SER A 392 -7.39 19.35 -19.56
CA SER A 392 -7.28 17.89 -19.66
C SER A 392 -5.83 17.46 -19.89
N GLY A 393 -5.37 16.49 -19.10
CA GLY A 393 -4.07 15.84 -19.23
C GLY A 393 -4.21 14.34 -19.37
N LEU A 394 -3.21 13.69 -19.97
CA LEU A 394 -3.14 12.23 -20.05
C LEU A 394 -1.79 11.70 -19.59
N ALA A 395 -1.77 10.41 -19.24
CA ALA A 395 -0.57 9.62 -19.01
C ALA A 395 -0.76 8.23 -19.64
N THR A 396 0.22 7.75 -20.42
CA THR A 396 0.25 6.39 -20.95
C THR A 396 1.44 5.65 -20.37
N PHE A 397 1.22 4.49 -19.76
CA PHE A 397 2.21 3.81 -18.93
C PHE A 397 1.97 2.30 -18.90
N TYR A 398 2.91 1.57 -18.29
CA TYR A 398 2.95 0.11 -18.23
C TYR A 398 3.54 -0.34 -16.90
N HIS A 399 3.13 -1.49 -16.39
CA HIS A 399 3.62 -2.01 -15.11
C HIS A 399 3.97 -3.48 -15.24
N GLY A 400 5.20 -3.85 -14.86
CA GLY A 400 5.63 -5.24 -14.84
C GLY A 400 5.02 -6.01 -13.67
N ALA A 401 4.26 -7.08 -13.92
CA ALA A 401 3.64 -7.87 -12.85
C ALA A 401 4.59 -8.97 -12.35
N GLY A 402 4.63 -9.20 -11.03
CA GLY A 402 5.53 -10.16 -10.39
C GLY A 402 6.86 -9.54 -9.94
N PHE A 403 7.69 -10.37 -9.29
CA PHE A 403 9.06 -9.98 -8.98
C PHE A 403 9.90 -9.83 -10.26
N THR A 404 10.75 -8.81 -10.26
CA THR A 404 11.69 -8.56 -11.34
C THR A 404 12.70 -9.71 -11.46
N GLY A 405 12.97 -10.14 -12.70
CA GLY A 405 14.07 -11.05 -13.00
C GLY A 405 13.94 -12.43 -12.34
N GLY A 406 14.99 -12.86 -11.64
CA GLY A 406 15.06 -14.19 -11.00
C GLY A 406 14.25 -14.34 -9.70
N GLY A 407 13.59 -13.29 -9.20
CA GLY A 407 12.98 -13.27 -7.87
C GLY A 407 11.91 -14.36 -7.65
N GLU A 408 11.05 -14.61 -8.64
CA GLU A 408 10.03 -15.67 -8.56
C GLU A 408 10.65 -17.08 -8.46
N VAL A 409 11.76 -17.30 -9.15
CA VAL A 409 12.50 -18.58 -9.12
C VAL A 409 13.19 -18.78 -7.77
N ALA A 410 13.72 -17.71 -7.18
CA ALA A 410 14.35 -17.76 -5.87
C ALA A 410 13.34 -18.04 -4.74
N LEU A 411 12.13 -17.46 -4.83
CA LEU A 411 11.07 -17.65 -3.84
C LEU A 411 10.49 -19.07 -3.81
N LYS A 412 10.48 -19.76 -4.95
CA LYS A 412 9.95 -21.14 -5.08
C LYS A 412 8.57 -21.31 -4.43
N SER A 413 7.68 -20.34 -4.64
CA SER A 413 6.36 -20.30 -4.02
C SER A 413 5.60 -21.62 -4.19
N ARG A 414 5.02 -22.10 -3.09
CA ARG A 414 4.31 -23.38 -3.02
C ARG A 414 2.89 -23.17 -2.51
N VAL A 415 1.93 -23.86 -3.11
CA VAL A 415 0.52 -23.90 -2.67
C VAL A 415 0.10 -25.36 -2.54
N ARG A 416 -0.76 -25.65 -1.56
CA ARG A 416 -1.45 -26.94 -1.42
C ARG A 416 -2.97 -26.73 -1.44
N VAL A 417 -3.69 -27.76 -1.88
CA VAL A 417 -5.16 -27.81 -1.79
C VAL A 417 -5.56 -29.13 -1.17
N ALA A 418 -6.25 -29.09 -0.05
CA ALA A 418 -6.73 -30.27 0.67
C ALA A 418 -8.09 -30.72 0.13
N GLY A 419 -8.26 -32.01 -0.12
CA GLY A 419 -9.59 -32.59 -0.30
C GLY A 419 -10.25 -32.81 1.06
N ARG A 420 -11.44 -32.26 1.30
CA ARG A 420 -12.17 -32.37 2.57
C ARG A 420 -13.07 -33.62 2.59
N PRO A 421 -13.32 -34.25 3.75
CA PRO A 421 -14.18 -35.44 3.85
C PRO A 421 -15.62 -35.25 3.34
N ASP A 422 -16.12 -34.02 3.34
CA ASP A 422 -17.43 -33.65 2.78
C ASP A 422 -17.42 -33.56 1.23
N GLY A 423 -16.28 -33.78 0.58
CA GLY A 423 -16.09 -33.67 -0.86
C GLY A 423 -15.71 -32.28 -1.35
N GLY A 424 -15.64 -31.27 -0.47
CA GLY A 424 -15.15 -29.93 -0.78
C GLY A 424 -13.62 -29.87 -0.78
N VAL A 425 -13.08 -28.65 -0.87
CA VAL A 425 -11.63 -28.39 -0.81
C VAL A 425 -11.29 -27.23 0.13
N GLU A 426 -10.06 -27.24 0.65
CA GLU A 426 -9.45 -26.11 1.38
C GLU A 426 -8.17 -25.69 0.67
N VAL A 427 -8.01 -24.40 0.34
CA VAL A 427 -6.78 -23.85 -0.26
C VAL A 427 -5.83 -23.42 0.85
N LEU A 428 -4.60 -23.96 0.84
CA LEU A 428 -3.55 -23.67 1.82
C LEU A 428 -2.49 -22.78 1.19
N SER A 429 -2.51 -21.50 1.55
CA SER A 429 -1.60 -20.46 1.06
C SER A 429 -1.27 -19.48 2.17
N ALA A 430 -0.03 -18.97 2.20
CA ALA A 430 0.40 -17.91 3.11
C ALA A 430 0.09 -16.50 2.58
N ASN A 431 -0.58 -16.39 1.42
CA ASN A 431 -1.04 -15.11 0.92
C ASN A 431 -2.27 -14.61 1.66
N ILE A 432 -2.32 -13.29 1.87
CA ILE A 432 -3.21 -12.69 2.86
C ILE A 432 -4.26 -11.79 2.22
N GLU A 433 -5.29 -11.51 3.00
CA GLU A 433 -6.31 -10.51 2.70
C GLU A 433 -5.98 -9.18 3.36
N MET A 434 -5.89 -8.12 2.55
CA MET A 434 -5.76 -6.74 2.99
C MET A 434 -6.71 -5.78 2.27
N GLY A 435 -7.76 -6.32 1.65
CA GLY A 435 -8.82 -5.62 0.93
C GLY A 435 -8.81 -5.84 -0.58
N GLN A 436 -7.80 -6.50 -1.13
CA GLN A 436 -7.68 -6.76 -2.56
C GLN A 436 -8.52 -7.94 -3.05
N GLY A 437 -9.11 -8.72 -2.15
CA GLY A 437 -10.00 -9.84 -2.48
C GLY A 437 -9.26 -11.13 -2.84
N THR A 438 -8.12 -11.40 -2.20
CA THR A 438 -7.37 -12.66 -2.38
C THR A 438 -8.24 -13.86 -2.06
N LEU A 439 -8.99 -13.81 -0.95
CA LEU A 439 -9.83 -14.93 -0.51
C LEU A 439 -10.90 -15.24 -1.55
N THR A 440 -11.59 -14.21 -2.02
CA THR A 440 -12.61 -14.30 -3.07
C THR A 440 -12.04 -14.90 -4.35
N VAL A 441 -10.93 -14.36 -4.85
CA VAL A 441 -10.35 -14.79 -6.12
C VAL A 441 -9.83 -16.23 -6.05
N PHE A 442 -9.22 -16.66 -4.94
CA PHE A 442 -8.78 -18.05 -4.79
C PHE A 442 -9.96 -19.02 -4.69
N THR A 443 -11.03 -18.63 -3.99
CA THR A 443 -12.28 -19.39 -3.94
C THR A 443 -12.88 -19.54 -5.33
N GLU A 444 -13.03 -18.44 -6.08
CA GLU A 444 -13.58 -18.43 -7.44
C GLU A 444 -12.74 -19.29 -8.40
N LEU A 445 -11.40 -19.18 -8.35
CA LEU A 445 -10.50 -19.96 -9.19
C LEU A 445 -10.61 -21.46 -8.90
N ALA A 446 -10.55 -21.87 -7.63
CA ALA A 446 -10.63 -23.27 -7.26
C ALA A 446 -12.02 -23.86 -7.58
N ALA A 447 -13.09 -23.12 -7.27
CA ALA A 447 -14.46 -23.51 -7.56
C ALA A 447 -14.68 -23.69 -9.08
N ALA A 448 -14.29 -22.70 -9.88
CA ALA A 448 -14.42 -22.75 -11.33
C ALA A 448 -13.59 -23.90 -11.94
N ARG A 449 -12.36 -24.13 -11.45
CA ARG A 449 -11.48 -25.18 -11.96
C ARG A 449 -12.00 -26.59 -11.66
N LEU A 450 -12.66 -26.80 -10.52
CA LEU A 450 -13.28 -28.08 -10.15
C LEU A 450 -14.76 -28.20 -10.55
N GLY A 451 -15.40 -27.11 -10.96
CA GLY A 451 -16.85 -27.05 -11.16
C GLY A 451 -17.64 -27.25 -9.87
N LEU A 452 -17.10 -26.79 -8.74
CA LEU A 452 -17.76 -26.80 -7.43
C LEU A 452 -18.48 -25.47 -7.19
N ASP A 453 -19.37 -25.46 -6.20
CA ASP A 453 -19.95 -24.21 -5.70
C ASP A 453 -18.91 -23.51 -4.81
N PRO A 454 -18.91 -22.16 -4.73
CA PRO A 454 -17.99 -21.42 -3.86
C PRO A 454 -18.03 -21.88 -2.39
N GLU A 455 -19.19 -22.31 -1.89
CA GLU A 455 -19.38 -22.83 -0.53
C GLU A 455 -18.64 -24.15 -0.26
N ASP A 456 -18.29 -24.89 -1.32
CA ASP A 456 -17.48 -26.10 -1.22
C ASP A 456 -15.98 -25.79 -1.10
N VAL A 457 -15.58 -24.54 -1.26
CA VAL A 457 -14.20 -24.09 -1.18
C VAL A 457 -14.01 -23.23 0.05
N SER A 458 -13.00 -23.59 0.85
CA SER A 458 -12.54 -22.80 1.99
C SER A 458 -11.10 -22.36 1.78
N ILE A 459 -10.68 -21.29 2.44
CA ILE A 459 -9.30 -20.83 2.45
C ILE A 459 -8.76 -21.00 3.87
N ALA A 460 -7.60 -21.65 4.01
CA ALA A 460 -6.97 -21.82 5.31
C ALA A 460 -6.52 -20.46 5.88
N GLU A 461 -6.56 -20.32 7.20
CA GLU A 461 -5.90 -19.21 7.88
C GLU A 461 -4.40 -19.24 7.57
N ALA A 462 -3.82 -18.07 7.29
CA ALA A 462 -2.40 -17.91 7.01
C ALA A 462 -1.58 -18.05 8.30
N ASP A 463 -1.46 -19.30 8.75
CA ASP A 463 -0.71 -19.78 9.89
C ASP A 463 0.47 -20.62 9.39
N THR A 464 1.70 -20.19 9.65
CA THR A 464 2.91 -20.84 9.11
C THR A 464 3.13 -22.27 9.61
N ALA A 465 2.39 -22.73 10.62
CA ALA A 465 2.36 -24.13 11.02
C ALA A 465 1.44 -25.00 10.13
N ARG A 466 0.51 -24.38 9.40
CA ARG A 466 -0.50 -25.05 8.56
C ARG A 466 -0.24 -24.89 7.07
N VAL A 467 0.10 -23.68 6.62
CA VAL A 467 0.20 -23.34 5.20
C VAL A 467 1.65 -23.39 4.70
N PRO A 468 1.91 -23.76 3.44
CA PRO A 468 3.25 -23.68 2.86
C PRO A 468 3.65 -22.22 2.58
N ASN A 469 4.95 -21.99 2.37
CA ASN A 469 5.46 -20.71 1.90
C ASN A 469 5.06 -20.46 0.43
N SER A 470 3.91 -19.81 0.22
CA SER A 470 3.43 -19.33 -1.08
C SER A 470 4.06 -18.01 -1.52
N GLY A 471 5.03 -17.50 -0.75
CA GLY A 471 5.68 -16.20 -0.96
C GLY A 471 4.84 -15.00 -0.49
N PRO A 472 5.41 -13.79 -0.56
CA PRO A 472 4.80 -12.58 -0.04
C PRO A 472 3.59 -12.12 -0.87
N THR A 473 2.70 -11.35 -0.23
CA THR A 473 1.54 -10.71 -0.87
C THR A 473 1.90 -9.29 -1.32
N VAL A 474 2.61 -9.20 -2.45
CA VAL A 474 3.27 -7.99 -2.99
C VAL A 474 3.36 -8.07 -4.53
N ALA A 475 3.95 -7.06 -5.19
CA ALA A 475 4.35 -7.09 -6.61
C ALA A 475 3.23 -7.42 -7.61
N SER A 476 1.97 -7.22 -7.22
CA SER A 476 0.77 -7.58 -7.99
C SER A 476 0.74 -9.05 -8.44
N ARG A 477 1.47 -9.93 -7.73
CA ARG A 477 1.71 -11.33 -8.13
C ARG A 477 0.65 -12.30 -7.65
N THR A 478 -0.10 -11.95 -6.61
CA THR A 478 -0.96 -12.90 -5.88
C THR A 478 -2.00 -13.54 -6.79
N THR A 479 -2.81 -12.76 -7.51
CA THR A 479 -3.76 -13.32 -8.47
C THR A 479 -3.07 -13.99 -9.65
N MET A 480 -2.09 -13.33 -10.27
CA MET A 480 -1.47 -13.81 -11.50
C MET A 480 -0.69 -15.12 -11.30
N ILE A 481 0.21 -15.16 -10.31
CA ILE A 481 1.17 -16.25 -10.09
C ILE A 481 0.62 -17.25 -9.09
N VAL A 482 0.21 -16.79 -7.90
CA VAL A 482 -0.26 -17.70 -6.86
C VAL A 482 -1.64 -18.26 -7.20
N GLY A 483 -2.53 -17.49 -7.82
CA GLY A 483 -3.76 -18.04 -8.39
C GLY A 483 -3.50 -19.16 -9.39
N GLY A 484 -2.45 -19.05 -10.21
CA GLY A 484 -2.05 -20.11 -11.15
C GLY A 484 -1.50 -21.34 -10.43
N LEU A 485 -0.90 -21.16 -9.24
CA LEU A 485 -0.51 -22.28 -8.36
C LEU A 485 -1.74 -22.96 -7.75
N VAL A 486 -2.78 -22.21 -7.39
CA VAL A 486 -4.06 -22.78 -6.92
C VAL A 486 -4.65 -23.68 -8.00
N GLU A 487 -4.76 -23.21 -9.24
CA GLU A 487 -5.28 -24.01 -10.36
C GLU A 487 -4.48 -25.30 -10.58
N ARG A 488 -3.14 -25.22 -10.54
CA ARG A 488 -2.28 -26.41 -10.70
C ARG A 488 -2.38 -27.37 -9.51
N ALA A 489 -2.49 -26.87 -8.29
CA ALA A 489 -2.64 -27.71 -7.10
C ALA A 489 -4.01 -28.41 -7.09
N VAL A 490 -5.06 -27.73 -7.56
CA VAL A 490 -6.37 -28.31 -7.82
C VAL A 490 -6.31 -29.42 -8.87
N ASP A 491 -5.62 -29.18 -9.99
CA ASP A 491 -5.45 -30.20 -11.03
C ASP A 491 -4.67 -31.43 -10.49
N ASP A 492 -3.65 -31.20 -9.64
CA ASP A 492 -2.92 -32.28 -8.98
C ASP A 492 -3.82 -33.10 -8.04
N LEU A 493 -4.64 -32.43 -7.23
CA LEU A 493 -5.62 -33.08 -6.36
C LEU A 493 -6.58 -33.97 -7.16
N ARG A 494 -7.08 -33.47 -8.29
CA ARG A 494 -7.99 -34.21 -9.18
C ARG A 494 -7.35 -35.50 -9.70
N ARG A 495 -6.08 -35.44 -10.11
CA ARG A 495 -5.34 -36.64 -10.55
C ARG A 495 -5.15 -37.65 -9.42
N ARG A 496 -4.88 -37.20 -8.19
CA ARG A 496 -4.70 -38.08 -7.02
C ARG A 496 -5.96 -38.87 -6.65
N VAL A 497 -7.14 -38.31 -6.91
CA VAL A 497 -8.42 -39.02 -6.74
C VAL A 497 -8.84 -39.83 -7.99
N GLY A 498 -7.92 -40.02 -8.94
CA GLY A 498 -8.11 -40.86 -10.13
C GLY A 498 -8.98 -40.24 -11.21
N LEU A 499 -9.09 -38.91 -11.27
CA LEU A 499 -9.89 -38.19 -12.26
C LEU A 499 -9.01 -37.49 -13.31
N ASP A 500 -9.53 -37.41 -14.54
CA ASP A 500 -8.90 -36.66 -15.63
C ASP A 500 -9.20 -35.15 -15.57
N ASP A 501 -8.61 -34.39 -16.51
CA ASP A 501 -8.72 -32.93 -16.53
C ASP A 501 -10.10 -32.37 -16.89
N THR A 502 -11.05 -33.23 -17.28
CA THR A 502 -12.41 -32.87 -17.68
C THR A 502 -13.44 -33.09 -16.58
N ALA A 503 -13.13 -33.89 -15.55
CA ALA A 503 -14.05 -34.15 -14.45
C ALA A 503 -14.38 -32.89 -13.63
N ARG A 504 -15.67 -32.65 -13.38
CA ARG A 504 -16.17 -31.46 -12.65
C ARG A 504 -17.31 -31.83 -11.68
N GLY A 505 -17.59 -30.93 -10.74
CA GLY A 505 -18.79 -30.95 -9.89
C GLY A 505 -18.96 -32.22 -9.06
N ALA A 506 -20.14 -32.83 -9.15
CA ALA A 506 -20.51 -34.00 -8.36
C ALA A 506 -19.50 -35.16 -8.47
N THR A 507 -18.91 -35.37 -9.65
CA THR A 507 -17.90 -36.41 -9.87
C THR A 507 -16.65 -36.18 -9.01
N VAL A 508 -16.20 -34.92 -8.93
CA VAL A 508 -15.05 -34.54 -8.08
C VAL A 508 -15.39 -34.75 -6.61
N LYS A 509 -16.56 -34.25 -6.16
CA LYS A 509 -17.03 -34.42 -4.77
C LYS A 509 -17.07 -35.89 -4.35
N GLN A 510 -17.65 -36.74 -5.21
CA GLN A 510 -17.77 -38.18 -4.93
C GLN A 510 -16.40 -38.87 -4.89
N ALA A 511 -15.47 -38.49 -5.77
CA ALA A 511 -14.12 -39.06 -5.77
C ALA A 511 -13.32 -38.68 -4.51
N ILE A 512 -13.43 -37.43 -4.05
CA ILE A 512 -12.81 -36.98 -2.79
C ILE A 512 -13.41 -37.74 -1.60
N ARG A 513 -14.75 -37.84 -1.52
CA ARG A 513 -15.43 -38.61 -0.46
C ARG A 513 -15.01 -40.08 -0.46
N ARG A 514 -14.97 -40.70 -1.64
CA ARG A 514 -14.54 -42.09 -1.81
C ARG A 514 -13.10 -42.28 -1.35
N TRP A 515 -12.20 -41.37 -1.72
CA TRP A 515 -10.81 -41.42 -1.25
C TRP A 515 -10.73 -41.44 0.28
N HIS A 516 -11.49 -40.59 0.97
CA HIS A 516 -11.54 -40.56 2.44
C HIS A 516 -12.19 -41.81 3.06
N GLN A 517 -13.15 -42.42 2.38
CA GLN A 517 -13.75 -43.70 2.81
C GLN A 517 -12.79 -44.88 2.66
N GLU A 518 -11.96 -44.86 1.62
CA GLU A 518 -10.95 -45.89 1.34
C GLU A 518 -9.69 -45.75 2.22
N HIS A 519 -9.45 -44.57 2.79
CA HIS A 519 -8.30 -44.25 3.64
C HIS A 519 -8.72 -43.72 5.04
N PRO A 520 -9.46 -44.50 5.87
CA PRO A 520 -9.95 -44.03 7.16
C PRO A 520 -8.84 -43.99 8.25
N GLY A 521 -8.45 -42.77 8.68
CA GLY A 521 -7.58 -42.51 9.85
C GLY A 521 -6.08 -42.45 9.54
N GLU A 522 -5.36 -41.47 10.15
CA GLU A 522 -3.90 -41.15 10.12
C GLU A 522 -3.06 -41.50 8.86
N GLY A 523 -3.69 -41.73 7.72
CA GLY A 523 -3.04 -41.93 6.43
C GLY A 523 -2.53 -40.62 5.83
N GLU A 524 -1.78 -40.74 4.73
CA GLU A 524 -1.26 -39.58 3.98
C GLU A 524 -2.39 -38.59 3.68
N PRO A 525 -2.30 -37.33 4.14
CA PRO A 525 -3.37 -36.37 3.90
C PRO A 525 -3.57 -36.12 2.40
N LEU A 526 -4.81 -36.08 1.95
CA LEU A 526 -5.17 -35.84 0.55
C LEU A 526 -4.91 -34.37 0.18
N PHE A 527 -3.73 -34.12 -0.36
CA PHE A 527 -3.33 -32.83 -0.89
C PHE A 527 -3.01 -32.91 -2.37
N GLY A 528 -3.46 -31.95 -3.16
CA GLY A 528 -2.78 -31.57 -4.39
C GLY A 528 -1.74 -30.47 -4.10
N GLU A 529 -0.64 -30.45 -4.84
CA GLU A 529 0.44 -29.48 -4.62
C GLU A 529 0.93 -28.85 -5.93
N ALA A 530 1.30 -27.57 -5.88
CA ALA A 530 1.98 -26.88 -6.96
C ALA A 530 3.14 -26.03 -6.43
N ILE A 531 4.23 -25.99 -7.20
CA ILE A 531 5.39 -25.14 -6.97
C ILE A 531 5.54 -24.21 -8.18
N TYR A 532 6.05 -23.00 -7.94
CA TYR A 532 6.34 -22.06 -9.01
C TYR A 532 7.34 -22.66 -10.01
N GLU A 533 6.99 -22.54 -11.29
CA GLU A 533 7.83 -22.89 -12.42
C GLU A 533 7.92 -21.66 -13.32
N LYS A 534 9.14 -21.33 -13.73
CA LYS A 534 9.38 -20.19 -14.62
C LYS A 534 8.75 -20.47 -15.98
N PRO A 535 7.93 -19.56 -16.55
CA PRO A 535 7.43 -19.70 -17.90
C PRO A 535 8.57 -19.85 -18.94
N PRO A 536 8.35 -20.62 -20.02
CA PRO A 536 9.35 -20.81 -21.06
C PRO A 536 9.69 -19.49 -21.76
N GLY A 537 10.95 -19.34 -22.18
CA GLY A 537 11.40 -18.18 -22.96
C GLY A 537 11.70 -16.91 -22.16
N ILE A 538 11.58 -16.92 -20.83
CA ILE A 538 11.98 -15.80 -19.97
C ILE A 538 13.45 -15.95 -19.55
N SER A 539 14.29 -14.98 -19.90
CA SER A 539 15.70 -14.90 -19.50
C SER A 539 16.08 -13.53 -18.98
N TRP A 540 16.73 -13.47 -17.83
CA TRP A 540 17.18 -12.23 -17.19
C TRP A 540 18.62 -12.35 -16.68
N ASP A 541 19.40 -11.29 -16.85
CA ASP A 541 20.74 -11.15 -16.28
C ASP A 541 20.77 -10.02 -15.24
N ASP A 542 20.83 -10.40 -13.96
CA ASP A 542 20.88 -9.47 -12.82
C ASP A 542 22.14 -8.60 -12.76
N LYS A 543 23.22 -8.94 -13.48
CA LYS A 543 24.45 -8.14 -13.50
C LYS A 543 24.37 -7.03 -14.54
N THR A 544 23.86 -7.35 -15.72
CA THR A 544 23.79 -6.40 -16.86
C THR A 544 22.43 -5.72 -16.99
N TYR A 545 21.42 -6.16 -16.23
CA TYR A 545 20.03 -5.71 -16.32
C TYR A 545 19.46 -5.85 -17.74
N ARG A 546 19.74 -7.00 -18.36
CA ARG A 546 19.34 -7.32 -19.72
C ARG A 546 18.43 -8.54 -19.78
N GLY A 547 17.52 -8.51 -20.74
CA GLY A 547 16.53 -9.56 -21.00
C GLY A 547 15.14 -9.23 -20.46
N ASP A 548 14.38 -10.28 -20.19
CA ASP A 548 12.98 -10.27 -19.79
C ASP A 548 12.86 -9.95 -18.29
N ALA A 549 12.61 -8.68 -17.98
CA ALA A 549 12.47 -8.22 -16.60
C ALA A 549 11.19 -8.78 -15.93
N TYR A 550 10.15 -9.02 -16.72
CA TYR A 550 8.84 -9.49 -16.25
C TYR A 550 8.24 -10.54 -17.18
N GLY A 551 7.44 -11.46 -16.62
CA GLY A 551 6.68 -12.43 -17.41
C GLY A 551 5.51 -11.81 -18.18
N ALA A 552 4.95 -10.71 -17.66
CA ALA A 552 3.90 -9.94 -18.30
C ALA A 552 3.96 -8.47 -17.88
N PHE A 553 3.54 -7.59 -18.78
CA PHE A 553 3.21 -6.20 -18.49
C PHE A 553 1.70 -5.99 -18.57
N ALA A 554 1.18 -5.20 -17.65
CA ALA A 554 -0.12 -4.55 -17.79
C ALA A 554 0.07 -3.14 -18.38
N TRP A 555 -0.92 -2.64 -19.11
CA TRP A 555 -0.82 -1.39 -19.88
C TRP A 555 -1.99 -0.47 -19.55
N ALA A 556 -1.77 0.84 -19.50
CA ALA A 556 -2.83 1.78 -19.15
C ALA A 556 -2.69 3.14 -19.84
N THR A 557 -3.82 3.81 -20.02
CA THR A 557 -3.87 5.25 -20.35
C THR A 557 -4.94 5.93 -19.53
N TYR A 558 -4.53 6.90 -18.71
CA TYR A 558 -5.42 7.66 -17.84
C TYR A 558 -5.58 9.09 -18.34
N VAL A 559 -6.78 9.63 -18.18
CA VAL A 559 -7.12 11.01 -18.52
C VAL A 559 -7.72 11.68 -17.30
N ALA A 560 -7.15 12.81 -16.91
CA ALA A 560 -7.65 13.65 -15.83
C ALA A 560 -8.14 14.99 -16.39
N GLU A 561 -9.25 15.47 -15.86
CA GLU A 561 -9.74 16.83 -16.03
C GLU A 561 -9.63 17.58 -14.70
N VAL A 562 -9.11 18.80 -14.74
CA VAL A 562 -8.93 19.62 -13.54
C VAL A 562 -9.57 20.99 -13.71
N GLU A 563 -9.96 21.57 -12.59
CA GLU A 563 -10.27 22.99 -12.44
C GLU A 563 -9.31 23.60 -11.42
N VAL A 564 -8.71 24.74 -11.76
CA VAL A 564 -7.71 25.46 -10.97
C VAL A 564 -8.25 26.87 -10.68
N ASP A 565 -8.33 27.24 -9.42
CA ASP A 565 -8.57 28.62 -9.01
C ASP A 565 -7.23 29.37 -8.92
N LEU A 566 -7.00 30.30 -9.85
CA LEU A 566 -5.78 31.09 -9.93
C LEU A 566 -5.59 32.05 -8.74
N ARG A 567 -6.62 32.27 -7.90
CA ARG A 567 -6.51 33.12 -6.70
C ARG A 567 -5.90 32.38 -5.52
N THR A 568 -6.25 31.10 -5.36
CA THR A 568 -5.87 30.28 -4.22
C THR A 568 -4.88 29.18 -4.59
N CYS A 569 -4.64 28.97 -5.88
CA CYS A 569 -3.94 27.82 -6.47
C CYS A 569 -4.61 26.47 -6.16
N ALA A 570 -5.82 26.48 -5.57
CA ALA A 570 -6.57 25.27 -5.29
C ALA A 570 -6.90 24.57 -6.61
N THR A 571 -6.61 23.28 -6.67
CA THR A 571 -6.84 22.44 -7.84
C THR A 571 -7.77 21.31 -7.44
N ARG A 572 -8.83 21.10 -8.23
CA ARG A 572 -9.76 19.98 -8.06
C ARG A 572 -9.75 19.12 -9.31
N VAL A 573 -9.74 17.80 -9.13
CA VAL A 573 -10.01 16.86 -10.22
C VAL A 573 -11.53 16.79 -10.41
N ILE A 574 -12.01 17.12 -11.60
CA ILE A 574 -13.46 17.22 -11.88
C ILE A 574 -14.00 16.07 -12.74
N ASP A 575 -13.13 15.34 -13.44
CA ASP A 575 -13.45 14.07 -14.13
C ASP A 575 -12.18 13.23 -14.23
N PHE A 576 -12.33 11.90 -14.20
CA PHE A 576 -11.21 10.97 -14.34
C PHE A 576 -11.63 9.71 -15.09
N VAL A 577 -10.86 9.36 -16.13
CA VAL A 577 -11.03 8.13 -16.92
C VAL A 577 -9.80 7.25 -16.76
N ALA A 578 -10.02 6.01 -16.34
CA ALA A 578 -8.99 4.99 -16.16
C ALA A 578 -9.25 3.80 -17.10
N VAL A 579 -8.41 3.64 -18.13
CA VAL A 579 -8.46 2.51 -19.04
C VAL A 579 -7.19 1.70 -18.95
N GLN A 580 -7.32 0.39 -18.79
CA GLN A 580 -6.19 -0.53 -18.67
C GLN A 580 -6.44 -1.88 -19.32
N GLU A 581 -5.36 -2.54 -19.74
CA GLU A 581 -5.31 -3.94 -20.09
C GLU A 581 -4.55 -4.70 -18.99
N VAL A 582 -5.20 -5.70 -18.40
CA VAL A 582 -4.72 -6.43 -17.21
C VAL A 582 -4.95 -7.94 -17.33
N GLY A 583 -4.90 -8.47 -18.55
CA GLY A 583 -5.28 -9.84 -18.84
C GLY A 583 -6.79 -10.02 -18.79
N LYS A 584 -7.22 -11.21 -18.40
CA LYS A 584 -8.61 -11.48 -18.06
C LYS A 584 -8.95 -10.91 -16.68
N VAL A 585 -10.04 -10.16 -16.59
CA VAL A 585 -10.62 -9.66 -15.36
C VAL A 585 -11.41 -10.79 -14.70
N LEU A 586 -10.88 -11.34 -13.61
CA LEU A 586 -11.52 -12.47 -12.92
C LEU A 586 -12.77 -12.04 -12.16
N ASN A 587 -12.68 -10.93 -11.41
CA ASN A 587 -13.78 -10.36 -10.66
C ASN A 587 -13.90 -8.85 -10.97
N PRO A 588 -14.91 -8.43 -11.77
CA PRO A 588 -15.06 -7.05 -12.20
C PRO A 588 -15.26 -6.03 -11.07
N THR A 589 -15.97 -6.42 -9.99
CA THR A 589 -16.23 -5.55 -8.84
C THR A 589 -14.93 -5.26 -8.09
N LEU A 590 -14.18 -6.31 -7.74
CA LEU A 590 -12.88 -6.16 -7.07
C LEU A 590 -11.87 -5.43 -7.95
N ALA A 591 -11.81 -5.75 -9.25
CA ALA A 591 -10.92 -5.09 -10.18
C ALA A 591 -11.22 -3.59 -10.33
N ARG A 592 -12.50 -3.21 -10.44
CA ARG A 592 -12.91 -1.80 -10.49
C ARG A 592 -12.51 -1.08 -9.19
N GLY A 593 -12.78 -1.68 -8.04
CA GLY A 593 -12.42 -1.11 -6.74
C GLY A 593 -10.91 -0.91 -6.59
N GLN A 594 -10.09 -1.85 -7.08
CA GLN A 594 -8.63 -1.72 -7.07
C GLN A 594 -8.15 -0.52 -7.92
N VAL A 595 -8.76 -0.31 -9.09
CA VAL A 595 -8.46 0.85 -9.95
C VAL A 595 -8.86 2.14 -9.26
N GLN A 596 -10.08 2.23 -8.75
CA GLN A 596 -10.59 3.41 -8.04
C GLN A 596 -9.70 3.77 -6.84
N GLY A 597 -9.37 2.80 -5.99
CA GLY A 597 -8.48 3.02 -4.85
C GLY A 597 -7.09 3.53 -5.23
N GLY A 598 -6.48 2.96 -6.28
CA GLY A 598 -5.15 3.41 -6.74
C GLY A 598 -5.18 4.80 -7.40
N VAL A 599 -6.26 5.10 -8.13
CA VAL A 599 -6.50 6.45 -8.67
C VAL A 599 -6.62 7.46 -7.55
N VAL A 600 -7.39 7.17 -6.49
CA VAL A 600 -7.54 8.07 -5.33
C VAL A 600 -6.22 8.28 -4.59
N GLN A 601 -5.43 7.22 -4.35
CA GLN A 601 -4.09 7.37 -3.78
C GLN A 601 -3.18 8.25 -4.66
N GLY A 602 -3.31 8.14 -5.98
CA GLY A 602 -2.56 8.98 -6.94
C GLY A 602 -3.04 10.43 -7.01
N ILE A 603 -4.35 10.69 -6.85
CA ILE A 603 -4.92 12.05 -6.71
C ILE A 603 -4.32 12.72 -5.47
N GLY A 604 -4.32 12.01 -4.34
CA GLY A 604 -3.73 12.49 -3.10
C GLY A 604 -2.26 12.84 -3.28
N TRP A 605 -1.46 11.93 -3.82
CA TRP A 605 -0.04 12.19 -4.09
C TRP A 605 0.22 13.38 -5.03
N ALA A 606 -0.68 13.62 -5.99
CA ALA A 606 -0.53 14.69 -6.96
C ALA A 606 -0.84 16.08 -6.39
N LEU A 607 -1.78 16.19 -5.44
CA LEU A 607 -2.40 17.46 -5.07
C LEU A 607 -2.40 17.78 -3.56
N MET A 608 -2.33 16.78 -2.68
CA MET A 608 -2.68 16.92 -1.25
C MET A 608 -1.60 16.39 -0.31
N GLU A 609 -1.10 15.20 -0.59
CA GLU A 609 -0.25 14.43 0.31
C GLU A 609 1.21 14.90 0.25
N GLU A 610 1.66 15.51 1.34
CA GLU A 610 3.04 15.99 1.50
C GLU A 610 3.60 15.53 2.84
N CYS A 611 4.62 14.65 2.83
CA CYS A 611 5.39 14.36 4.03
C CYS A 611 6.38 15.52 4.28
N LYS A 612 6.14 16.31 5.33
CA LYS A 612 7.00 17.43 5.70
C LYS A 612 8.09 16.94 6.64
N TRP A 613 9.34 17.28 6.33
CA TRP A 613 10.50 16.86 7.11
C TRP A 613 11.08 18.04 7.87
N ARG A 614 11.50 17.81 9.12
CA ARG A 614 12.28 18.74 9.94
C ARG A 614 13.34 17.94 10.68
N ASP A 615 14.61 18.26 10.43
CA ASP A 615 15.76 17.61 11.09
C ASP A 615 15.68 16.07 11.06
N GLY A 616 15.33 15.50 9.90
CA GLY A 616 15.21 14.04 9.69
C GLY A 616 13.92 13.39 10.25
N ALA A 617 13.04 14.14 10.91
CA ALA A 617 11.76 13.66 11.41
C ALA A 617 10.57 14.15 10.56
N MET A 618 9.52 13.34 10.50
CA MET A 618 8.24 13.76 9.90
C MET A 618 7.54 14.75 10.84
N ALA A 619 7.29 15.96 10.37
CA ALA A 619 6.75 17.07 11.15
C ALA A 619 5.21 17.13 11.16
N ASN A 620 4.55 16.44 10.23
CA ASN A 620 3.10 16.39 10.08
C ASN A 620 2.57 14.95 10.15
N ASN A 621 2.92 14.23 11.20
CA ASN A 621 2.53 12.84 11.43
C ASN A 621 1.14 12.70 12.08
N GLN A 622 0.19 13.61 11.79
CA GLN A 622 -1.20 13.56 12.23
C GLN A 622 -2.13 13.70 11.02
N LEU A 623 -3.33 13.13 11.03
CA LEU A 623 -4.26 13.30 9.89
C LEU A 623 -4.83 14.72 9.82
N THR A 624 -4.80 15.45 10.92
CA THR A 624 -5.13 16.89 10.97
C THR A 624 -4.18 17.75 10.12
N ASN A 625 -2.95 17.29 9.84
CA ASN A 625 -1.93 18.05 9.10
C ASN A 625 -1.24 17.25 7.97
N TYR A 626 -1.66 16.01 7.74
CA TYR A 626 -1.38 15.19 6.57
C TYR A 626 -2.70 14.79 5.90
N LEU A 627 -3.05 15.51 4.84
CA LEU A 627 -4.34 15.39 4.19
C LEU A 627 -4.32 14.27 3.15
N ILE A 628 -5.27 13.34 3.24
CA ILE A 628 -5.58 12.37 2.18
C ILE A 628 -6.93 12.73 1.54
N PRO A 629 -7.20 12.30 0.29
CA PRO A 629 -8.47 12.60 -0.35
C PRO A 629 -9.69 12.05 0.40
N THR A 630 -10.70 12.89 0.58
CA THR A 630 -12.03 12.55 1.09
C THR A 630 -12.97 12.18 -0.06
N SER A 631 -14.22 11.79 0.25
CA SER A 631 -15.25 11.57 -0.76
C SER A 631 -15.62 12.84 -1.55
N ASP A 632 -15.35 14.02 -1.02
CA ASP A 632 -15.62 15.32 -1.66
C ASP A 632 -14.48 15.77 -2.61
N ASP A 633 -13.25 15.33 -2.35
CA ASP A 633 -12.08 15.64 -3.18
C ASP A 633 -12.02 14.82 -4.48
N VAL A 634 -12.75 13.69 -4.52
CA VAL A 634 -12.64 12.67 -5.55
C VAL A 634 -13.86 12.70 -6.48
N PRO A 635 -13.68 12.91 -7.80
CA PRO A 635 -14.77 12.75 -8.77
C PRO A 635 -15.07 11.26 -9.00
N SER A 636 -16.19 10.94 -9.64
CA SER A 636 -16.42 9.55 -10.06
C SER A 636 -15.35 9.10 -11.05
N VAL A 637 -14.75 7.94 -10.81
CA VAL A 637 -13.67 7.39 -11.63
C VAL A 637 -14.25 6.39 -12.62
N ARG A 638 -14.22 6.72 -13.90
CA ARG A 638 -14.78 5.88 -14.97
C ARG A 638 -13.75 4.86 -15.40
N VAL A 639 -13.99 3.61 -15.04
CA VAL A 639 -13.06 2.48 -15.26
C VAL A 639 -13.48 1.65 -16.47
N ALA A 640 -12.54 1.37 -17.38
CA ALA A 640 -12.73 0.41 -18.46
C ALA A 640 -11.54 -0.56 -18.56
N PHE A 641 -11.84 -1.80 -18.96
CA PHE A 641 -10.84 -2.85 -19.17
C PHE A 641 -10.85 -3.29 -20.63
N LEU A 642 -9.66 -3.46 -21.19
CA LEU A 642 -9.44 -4.29 -22.36
C LEU A 642 -8.90 -5.63 -21.86
N GLU A 643 -9.41 -6.74 -22.40
CA GLU A 643 -8.96 -8.06 -22.00
C GLU A 643 -8.06 -8.68 -23.05
N ASN A 644 -6.85 -9.08 -22.63
CA ASN A 644 -5.93 -9.85 -23.44
C ASN A 644 -5.31 -10.96 -22.57
N PRO A 645 -5.94 -12.15 -22.49
CA PRO A 645 -5.58 -13.19 -21.54
C PRO A 645 -4.09 -13.58 -21.58
N TYR A 646 -3.43 -13.55 -20.43
CA TYR A 646 -2.04 -13.97 -20.29
C TYR A 646 -1.94 -15.49 -20.09
N PRO A 647 -1.28 -16.25 -20.99
CA PRO A 647 -1.29 -17.72 -20.96
C PRO A 647 -0.72 -18.38 -19.70
N HIS A 648 0.11 -17.65 -18.94
CA HIS A 648 0.74 -18.17 -17.72
C HIS A 648 0.17 -17.56 -16.43
N GLY A 649 -0.88 -16.74 -16.54
CA GLY A 649 -1.59 -16.16 -15.41
C GLY A 649 -2.85 -16.95 -15.06
N ALA A 650 -3.26 -16.91 -13.79
CA ALA A 650 -4.46 -17.59 -13.31
C ALA A 650 -5.70 -17.20 -14.12
N GLY A 651 -6.38 -18.16 -14.73
CA GLY A 651 -7.53 -17.90 -15.62
C GLY A 651 -7.25 -16.91 -16.76
N GLY A 652 -5.99 -16.57 -17.06
CA GLY A 652 -5.60 -15.53 -18.02
C GLY A 652 -5.32 -14.14 -17.43
N ALA A 653 -5.33 -13.95 -16.11
CA ALA A 653 -5.15 -12.65 -15.47
C ALA A 653 -3.69 -12.15 -15.49
N LYS A 654 -3.50 -10.82 -15.49
CA LYS A 654 -2.23 -10.16 -15.18
C LYS A 654 -2.32 -9.42 -13.84
N GLY A 655 -1.18 -8.92 -13.35
CA GLY A 655 -1.15 -8.11 -12.13
C GLY A 655 -1.83 -6.75 -12.30
N LEU A 656 -2.86 -6.48 -11.48
CA LEU A 656 -3.60 -5.21 -11.45
C LEU A 656 -3.29 -4.37 -10.20
N GLY A 657 -2.84 -4.99 -9.11
CA GLY A 657 -2.78 -4.36 -7.79
C GLY A 657 -2.07 -3.00 -7.79
N GLU A 658 -0.95 -2.84 -8.48
CA GLU A 658 -0.12 -1.62 -8.40
C GLU A 658 -0.30 -0.65 -9.56
N LEU A 659 -0.58 -1.13 -10.77
CA LEU A 659 -0.74 -0.31 -11.98
C LEU A 659 -1.56 0.98 -11.75
N PRO A 660 -2.70 0.99 -11.04
CA PRO A 660 -3.57 2.17 -10.99
C PRO A 660 -3.00 3.40 -10.27
N ILE A 661 -1.92 3.29 -9.50
CA ILE A 661 -1.31 4.47 -8.85
C ILE A 661 -0.25 5.16 -9.73
N ASP A 662 0.22 4.51 -10.79
CA ASP A 662 1.34 5.00 -11.60
C ASP A 662 0.96 6.22 -12.47
N GLY A 663 -0.28 6.25 -12.96
CA GLY A 663 -0.77 7.21 -13.94
C GLY A 663 -1.41 8.52 -13.45
N PRO A 664 -2.11 8.56 -12.29
CA PRO A 664 -2.88 9.75 -11.90
C PRO A 664 -2.04 11.01 -11.77
N ALA A 665 -0.90 10.96 -11.06
CA ALA A 665 -0.06 12.13 -10.84
C ALA A 665 0.42 12.81 -12.13
N PRO A 666 1.04 12.10 -13.11
CA PRO A 666 1.40 12.74 -14.36
C PRO A 666 0.18 13.23 -15.17
N ALA A 667 -0.94 12.50 -15.20
CA ALA A 667 -2.14 12.93 -15.92
C ALA A 667 -2.71 14.23 -15.35
N ILE A 668 -2.81 14.34 -14.03
CA ILE A 668 -3.31 15.52 -13.30
C ILE A 668 -2.37 16.71 -13.51
N VAL A 669 -1.06 16.53 -13.31
CA VAL A 669 -0.10 17.64 -13.46
C VAL A 669 0.01 18.09 -14.92
N ASN A 670 -0.17 17.18 -15.90
CA ASN A 670 -0.31 17.55 -17.31
C ASN A 670 -1.57 18.40 -17.55
N ALA A 671 -2.68 18.08 -16.88
CA ALA A 671 -3.94 18.83 -16.95
C ALA A 671 -3.78 20.24 -16.36
N VAL A 672 -3.16 20.35 -15.18
CA VAL A 672 -2.83 21.63 -14.52
C VAL A 672 -1.93 22.48 -15.40
N ALA A 673 -0.85 21.90 -15.94
CA ALA A 673 0.07 22.62 -16.82
C ALA A 673 -0.63 23.22 -18.05
N ARG A 674 -1.62 22.52 -18.60
CA ARG A 674 -2.43 23.02 -19.73
C ARG A 674 -3.44 24.08 -19.33
N ALA A 675 -3.93 24.03 -18.10
CA ALA A 675 -4.82 25.04 -17.55
C ALA A 675 -4.10 26.39 -17.28
N THR A 676 -2.76 26.41 -17.10
CA THR A 676 -2.07 27.49 -16.35
C THR A 676 -0.93 28.29 -17.03
N VAL A 677 -0.50 28.03 -18.27
CA VAL A 677 0.59 28.84 -18.93
C VAL A 677 0.11 30.30 -19.11
N ARG A 678 0.66 31.40 -18.53
CA ARG A 678 2.03 31.95 -18.23
C ARG A 678 1.97 32.99 -17.05
N PRO A 679 3.07 33.61 -16.53
CA PRO A 679 4.09 33.13 -15.56
C PRO A 679 4.11 33.82 -14.16
N SER A 680 4.59 33.07 -13.15
CA SER A 680 5.33 33.50 -11.92
C SER A 680 4.57 34.12 -10.70
N PRO A 681 5.17 34.20 -9.48
CA PRO A 681 4.97 33.23 -8.40
C PRO A 681 4.66 33.89 -7.03
N PHE A 682 3.88 33.28 -6.13
CA PHE A 682 3.87 33.75 -4.73
C PHE A 682 3.76 32.64 -3.68
N ASN A 683 4.48 32.92 -2.59
CA ASN A 683 4.80 32.11 -1.44
C ASN A 683 4.04 32.68 -0.23
N SER A 684 3.59 31.86 0.71
CA SER A 684 3.82 32.00 2.17
C SER A 684 2.78 31.27 3.03
N ALA A 685 3.29 30.72 4.13
CA ALA A 685 2.64 29.88 5.11
C ALA A 685 1.92 30.67 6.21
N PHE A 686 0.99 30.01 6.91
CA PHE A 686 0.39 30.47 8.16
C PHE A 686 0.55 29.40 9.25
N GLN A 687 0.84 29.81 10.49
CA GLN A 687 0.89 28.98 11.69
C GLN A 687 -0.13 29.50 12.72
N ILE A 688 -0.70 28.59 13.52
CA ILE A 688 -1.57 28.90 14.67
C ILE A 688 -1.02 28.13 15.90
N PRO A 689 -0.97 28.72 17.11
CA PRO A 689 -0.42 28.09 18.31
C PRO A 689 -1.45 27.29 19.12
N HIS A 690 -1.01 26.20 19.76
CA HIS A 690 -1.78 25.43 20.74
C HIS A 690 -1.29 25.69 22.18
N SER A 691 -2.24 25.78 23.12
CA SER A 691 -2.01 25.82 24.57
C SER A 691 -2.22 24.44 25.20
N THR A 692 -1.35 24.06 26.13
CA THR A 692 -1.42 22.86 26.95
C THR A 692 -2.29 23.06 28.19
N PHE A 693 -3.09 22.05 28.54
CA PHE A 693 -3.63 21.88 29.89
C PHE A 693 -3.13 20.56 30.46
N GLY A 694 -2.67 20.62 31.71
CA GLY A 694 -2.30 19.46 32.50
C GLY A 694 -3.21 19.28 33.71
N ALA A 695 -3.40 18.01 34.04
CA ALA A 695 -3.32 17.40 35.37
C ALA A 695 -4.61 16.77 35.91
N GLY A 696 -4.51 15.44 36.04
CA GLY A 696 -4.88 14.63 37.22
C GLY A 696 -6.32 14.65 37.71
N MET A 697 -7.05 13.56 37.49
CA MET A 697 -8.22 13.23 38.30
C MET A 697 -8.37 11.73 38.58
N THR A 698 -8.99 11.48 39.73
CA THR A 698 -9.44 10.20 40.27
C THR A 698 -10.53 9.55 39.42
N THR A 699 -10.57 8.22 39.40
CA THR A 699 -11.54 7.43 38.63
C THR A 699 -12.98 7.58 39.18
N LEU A 700 -13.96 7.72 38.29
CA LEU A 700 -15.39 7.87 38.58
C LEU A 700 -16.21 6.75 37.93
N THR A 701 -17.37 6.43 38.49
CA THR A 701 -18.35 5.52 37.86
C THR A 701 -19.28 6.30 36.94
N VAL A 702 -19.41 5.85 35.69
CA VAL A 702 -20.28 6.42 34.66
C VAL A 702 -21.30 5.37 34.23
N THR A 703 -22.59 5.72 34.25
CA THR A 703 -23.70 4.86 33.82
C THR A 703 -24.38 5.47 32.61
N PHE A 704 -24.67 4.67 31.58
CA PHE A 704 -25.32 5.10 30.33
C PHE A 704 -26.05 3.92 29.65
N ASN A 705 -26.86 4.19 28.62
CA ASN A 705 -27.52 3.15 27.82
C ASN A 705 -26.68 2.85 26.58
N LEU A 706 -26.31 1.59 26.38
CA LEU A 706 -25.49 1.11 25.28
C LEU A 706 -26.26 0.03 24.50
N ASN A 707 -26.57 0.31 23.23
CA ASN A 707 -27.31 -0.60 22.35
C ASN A 707 -28.64 -1.09 22.98
N GLY A 708 -29.33 -0.22 23.71
CA GLY A 708 -30.58 -0.54 24.40
C GLY A 708 -30.42 -0.98 25.86
N GLU A 709 -29.22 -1.37 26.30
CA GLU A 709 -28.97 -1.92 27.64
C GLU A 709 -28.23 -0.96 28.58
N PRO A 710 -28.59 -0.86 29.87
CA PRO A 710 -27.85 -0.03 30.82
C PRO A 710 -26.50 -0.64 31.19
N VAL A 711 -25.43 0.15 31.11
CA VAL A 711 -24.06 -0.25 31.49
C VAL A 711 -23.44 0.73 32.48
N SER A 712 -22.57 0.23 33.36
CA SER A 712 -21.80 1.06 34.32
C SER A 712 -20.32 0.72 34.27
N VAL A 713 -19.48 1.72 34.09
CA VAL A 713 -18.03 1.58 33.93
C VAL A 713 -17.28 2.54 34.86
N ARG A 714 -16.10 2.13 35.33
CA ARG A 714 -15.23 2.99 36.13
C ARG A 714 -14.10 3.54 35.24
N VAL A 715 -14.08 4.85 35.07
CA VAL A 715 -13.19 5.52 34.11
C VAL A 715 -12.54 6.77 34.69
N ASP A 716 -11.38 7.12 34.16
CA ASP A 716 -10.84 8.48 34.27
C ASP A 716 -11.77 9.44 33.50
N PRO A 717 -12.06 10.65 34.01
CA PRO A 717 -12.92 11.62 33.32
C PRO A 717 -12.51 11.95 31.87
N ALA A 718 -11.20 11.88 31.56
CA ALA A 718 -10.66 12.14 30.23
C ALA A 718 -10.56 10.89 29.34
N HIS A 719 -11.00 9.72 29.82
CA HIS A 719 -10.93 8.47 29.05
C HIS A 719 -11.86 8.53 27.83
N ARG A 720 -11.32 8.32 26.63
CA ARG A 720 -12.11 8.35 25.37
C ARG A 720 -13.18 7.25 25.40
N LEU A 721 -14.37 7.56 24.91
CA LEU A 721 -15.48 6.61 24.78
C LEU A 721 -15.05 5.39 23.96
N LEU A 722 -14.28 5.61 22.90
CA LEU A 722 -13.69 4.55 22.08
C LEU A 722 -12.89 3.52 22.90
N ASP A 723 -12.06 3.99 23.84
CA ASP A 723 -11.25 3.09 24.66
C ASP A 723 -12.12 2.30 25.65
N THR A 724 -13.15 2.93 26.21
CA THR A 724 -14.15 2.26 27.06
C THR A 724 -14.89 1.16 26.32
N LEU A 725 -15.43 1.47 25.12
CA LEU A 725 -16.17 0.51 24.29
C LEU A 725 -15.29 -0.70 23.95
N ARG A 726 -14.07 -0.46 23.46
CA ARG A 726 -13.18 -1.52 22.96
C ARG A 726 -12.52 -2.35 24.05
N TYR A 727 -12.04 -1.71 25.13
CA TYR A 727 -11.14 -2.36 26.09
C TYR A 727 -11.78 -2.66 27.44
N GLN A 728 -12.86 -1.97 27.83
CA GLN A 728 -13.62 -2.30 29.05
C GLN A 728 -14.87 -3.12 28.76
N LEU A 729 -15.58 -2.79 27.67
CA LEU A 729 -16.84 -3.43 27.29
C LEU A 729 -16.71 -4.47 26.17
N ALA A 730 -15.51 -4.62 25.61
CA ALA A 730 -15.18 -5.60 24.56
C ALA A 730 -15.99 -5.48 23.25
N LEU A 731 -16.58 -4.31 22.97
CA LEU A 731 -17.21 -4.00 21.69
C LEU A 731 -16.16 -3.47 20.71
N THR A 732 -15.71 -4.34 19.81
CA THR A 732 -14.53 -4.09 18.94
C THR A 732 -14.88 -3.69 17.51
N GLY A 733 -16.18 -3.59 17.18
CA GLY A 733 -16.67 -3.14 15.88
C GLY A 733 -16.31 -1.68 15.62
N THR A 734 -16.49 -0.81 16.62
CA THR A 734 -16.02 0.59 16.56
C THR A 734 -14.49 0.62 16.53
N LYS A 735 -13.87 1.11 15.44
CA LYS A 735 -12.41 0.98 15.21
C LYS A 735 -11.62 2.22 15.61
N GLU A 736 -10.37 2.04 16.03
CA GLU A 736 -9.40 3.13 16.18
C GLU A 736 -8.58 3.22 14.88
N GLY A 737 -8.75 4.31 14.12
CA GLY A 737 -8.00 4.56 12.88
C GLY A 737 -6.97 5.69 13.01
N CYS A 738 -7.45 6.92 13.22
CA CYS A 738 -6.58 8.09 13.50
C CYS A 738 -6.50 8.41 15.00
N GLY A 739 -7.60 8.24 15.75
CA GLY A 739 -7.69 8.68 17.13
C GLY A 739 -7.85 10.20 17.30
N GLU A 740 -8.03 10.93 16.20
CA GLU A 740 -8.03 12.41 16.12
C GLU A 740 -9.37 12.99 15.64
N GLY A 741 -10.35 12.14 15.28
CA GLY A 741 -11.65 12.56 14.77
C GLY A 741 -11.71 12.81 13.26
N GLU A 742 -10.64 12.54 12.53
CA GLU A 742 -10.55 12.81 11.09
C GLU A 742 -11.06 11.66 10.22
N CYS A 743 -10.85 10.41 10.63
CA CYS A 743 -11.05 9.25 9.75
C CYS A 743 -12.45 8.62 9.80
N GLY A 744 -13.29 8.97 10.79
CA GLY A 744 -14.64 8.43 10.95
C GLY A 744 -14.75 6.93 11.28
N ALA A 745 -13.64 6.19 11.41
CA ALA A 745 -13.68 4.74 11.68
C ALA A 745 -14.27 4.38 13.06
N CYS A 746 -14.34 5.37 13.95
CA CYS A 746 -14.90 5.26 15.29
C CYS A 746 -16.32 5.85 15.43
N THR A 747 -17.03 6.09 14.32
CA THR A 747 -18.38 6.67 14.38
C THR A 747 -19.33 5.78 15.19
N VAL A 748 -20.02 6.40 16.14
CA VAL A 748 -21.12 5.84 16.94
C VAL A 748 -22.26 6.85 16.95
N TYR A 749 -23.46 6.45 17.34
CA TYR A 749 -24.52 7.41 17.62
C TYR A 749 -24.53 7.79 19.10
N LEU A 750 -24.63 9.09 19.38
CA LEU A 750 -24.87 9.64 20.70
C LEU A 750 -26.21 10.38 20.67
N ASP A 751 -27.22 9.82 21.33
CA ASP A 751 -28.62 10.24 21.24
C ASP A 751 -29.12 10.36 19.79
N GLY A 752 -28.74 9.41 18.93
CA GLY A 752 -29.15 9.37 17.52
C GLY A 752 -28.33 10.23 16.56
N LEU A 753 -27.30 10.94 17.04
CA LEU A 753 -26.40 11.75 16.20
C LEU A 753 -25.04 11.07 16.01
N PRO A 754 -24.49 11.02 14.78
CA PRO A 754 -23.18 10.43 14.51
C PRO A 754 -22.09 11.30 15.13
N VAL A 755 -21.23 10.67 15.94
CA VAL A 755 -20.09 11.33 16.58
C VAL A 755 -18.87 10.42 16.55
N ASN A 756 -17.69 11.03 16.52
CA ASN A 756 -16.42 10.31 16.62
C ASN A 756 -16.16 9.91 18.07
N ALA A 757 -16.29 8.62 18.40
CA ALA A 757 -16.08 8.12 19.76
C ALA A 757 -14.67 8.38 20.32
N CYS A 758 -13.67 8.61 19.46
CA CYS A 758 -12.32 8.98 19.90
C CYS A 758 -12.24 10.41 20.48
N LEU A 759 -13.17 11.30 20.12
CA LEU A 759 -13.21 12.68 20.62
C LEU A 759 -14.16 12.87 21.82
N VAL A 760 -14.99 11.88 22.12
CA VAL A 760 -15.98 11.95 23.21
C VAL A 760 -15.35 11.39 24.49
N PRO A 761 -15.16 12.18 25.57
CA PRO A 761 -14.85 11.63 26.88
C PRO A 761 -16.01 10.75 27.38
N THR A 762 -15.69 9.58 27.93
CA THR A 762 -16.69 8.63 28.45
C THR A 762 -17.59 9.28 29.49
N TYR A 763 -17.07 10.22 30.28
CA TYR A 763 -17.88 10.98 31.25
C TYR A 763 -19.07 11.72 30.62
N GLN A 764 -18.93 12.20 29.37
CA GLN A 764 -19.98 12.97 28.68
C GLN A 764 -21.19 12.11 28.29
N VAL A 765 -21.08 10.78 28.27
CA VAL A 765 -22.20 9.89 27.91
C VAL A 765 -23.08 9.52 29.09
N ARG A 766 -22.81 10.03 30.30
CA ARG A 766 -23.59 9.71 31.51
C ARG A 766 -25.09 9.98 31.31
N GLY A 767 -25.90 8.94 31.45
CA GLY A 767 -27.35 8.98 31.30
C GLY A 767 -27.85 9.14 29.85
N ARG A 768 -26.95 9.07 28.87
CA ARG A 768 -27.25 9.22 27.44
C ARG A 768 -27.33 7.87 26.74
N ARG A 769 -27.86 7.86 25.51
CA ARG A 769 -27.91 6.68 24.66
C ARG A 769 -26.71 6.64 23.72
N VAL A 770 -26.00 5.53 23.71
CA VAL A 770 -24.88 5.24 22.80
C VAL A 770 -25.26 4.03 21.96
N GLU A 771 -25.19 4.15 20.65
CA GLU A 771 -25.44 3.04 19.71
C GLU A 771 -24.19 2.83 18.85
N THR A 772 -23.70 1.60 18.80
CA THR A 772 -22.50 1.21 18.06
C THR A 772 -22.89 0.39 16.82
N VAL A 773 -21.92 0.08 15.96
CA VAL A 773 -22.18 -0.79 14.78
C VAL A 773 -22.81 -2.13 15.18
N GLU A 774 -22.50 -2.64 16.38
CA GLU A 774 -23.06 -3.87 16.92
C GLU A 774 -24.58 -3.81 17.19
N SER A 775 -25.21 -2.64 17.16
CA SER A 775 -26.68 -2.52 17.25
C SER A 775 -27.38 -2.63 15.90
N LEU A 776 -26.65 -2.61 14.78
CA LEU A 776 -27.22 -2.70 13.45
C LEU A 776 -27.44 -4.16 13.05
N ASP A 777 -28.52 -4.43 12.32
CA ASP A 777 -28.77 -5.73 11.70
C ASP A 777 -27.66 -6.04 10.68
N PRO A 778 -26.98 -7.22 10.72
CA PRO A 778 -26.01 -7.62 9.70
C PRO A 778 -26.51 -7.50 8.24
N ALA A 779 -27.82 -7.65 7.98
CA ALA A 779 -28.41 -7.44 6.65
C ALA A 779 -28.19 -6.00 6.13
N SER A 780 -27.86 -5.07 7.02
CA SER A 780 -27.44 -3.72 6.68
C SER A 780 -26.19 -3.65 5.80
N LEU A 781 -25.37 -4.70 5.75
CA LEU A 781 -24.14 -4.73 4.98
C LEU A 781 -24.38 -5.11 3.51
N GLU A 782 -25.55 -5.66 3.15
CA GLU A 782 -25.80 -6.14 1.80
C GLU A 782 -25.63 -5.07 0.71
N PRO A 783 -26.11 -3.81 0.86
CA PRO A 783 -25.87 -2.77 -0.14
C PRO A 783 -24.38 -2.46 -0.34
N PHE A 784 -23.59 -2.57 0.73
CA PHE A 784 -22.14 -2.36 0.70
C PHE A 784 -21.41 -3.49 -0.02
N GLU A 785 -21.85 -4.74 0.19
CA GLU A 785 -21.32 -5.91 -0.50
C GLU A 785 -21.62 -5.84 -2.00
N ARG A 786 -22.89 -5.59 -2.38
CA ARG A 786 -23.31 -5.50 -3.79
C ARG A 786 -22.59 -4.40 -4.56
N SER A 787 -22.35 -3.26 -3.91
CA SER A 787 -21.72 -2.09 -4.55
C SER A 787 -20.18 -2.13 -4.54
N GLY A 788 -19.56 -3.16 -3.94
CA GLY A 788 -18.11 -3.21 -3.77
C GLY A 788 -17.58 -2.10 -2.85
N ALA A 789 -18.42 -1.62 -1.93
CA ALA A 789 -18.13 -0.51 -1.01
C ALA A 789 -17.17 -0.89 0.12
N THR A 790 -16.91 -2.18 0.29
CA THR A 790 -15.98 -2.72 1.28
C THR A 790 -14.85 -3.47 0.58
N GLN A 791 -13.61 -3.13 0.95
CA GLN A 791 -12.40 -3.86 0.59
C GLN A 791 -11.74 -4.38 1.87
N CYS A 792 -10.87 -3.60 2.52
CA CYS A 792 -10.15 -4.07 3.72
C CYS A 792 -11.00 -4.11 5.00
N GLY A 793 -12.20 -3.52 4.98
CA GLY A 793 -13.15 -3.54 6.09
C GLY A 793 -12.84 -2.61 7.28
N ALA A 794 -11.66 -1.98 7.32
CA ALA A 794 -11.23 -1.20 8.49
C ALA A 794 -12.07 0.05 8.78
N CYS A 795 -12.48 0.79 7.73
CA CYS A 795 -13.40 1.93 7.86
C CYS A 795 -14.88 1.54 7.90
N THR A 796 -15.22 0.33 7.41
CA THR A 796 -16.61 -0.07 7.13
C THR A 796 -17.55 0.16 8.31
N PRO A 797 -17.22 -0.18 9.57
CA PRO A 797 -18.10 0.09 10.69
C PRO A 797 -18.53 1.56 10.81
N GLY A 798 -17.58 2.49 10.71
CA GLY A 798 -17.88 3.91 10.79
C GLY A 798 -18.62 4.44 9.56
N VAL A 799 -18.29 3.91 8.38
CA VAL A 799 -18.96 4.23 7.11
C VAL A 799 -20.43 3.82 7.15
N VAL A 800 -20.74 2.61 7.63
CA VAL A 800 -22.10 2.07 7.73
C VAL A 800 -22.93 2.87 8.72
N MET A 801 -22.35 3.25 9.87
CA MET A 801 -23.02 4.15 10.83
C MET A 801 -23.36 5.50 10.18
N THR A 802 -22.43 6.15 9.49
CA THR A 802 -22.75 7.43 8.82
C THR A 802 -23.80 7.25 7.71
N ALA A 803 -23.68 6.19 6.91
CA ALA A 803 -24.60 5.94 5.79
C ALA A 803 -26.05 5.73 6.25
N TRP A 804 -26.29 4.95 7.30
CA TRP A 804 -27.64 4.79 7.82
C TRP A 804 -28.20 6.06 8.42
N TRP A 805 -27.36 6.85 9.08
CA TRP A 805 -27.80 8.14 9.57
C TRP A 805 -28.24 9.06 8.41
N ILE A 806 -27.50 9.09 7.29
CA ILE A 806 -27.89 9.85 6.09
C ILE A 806 -29.25 9.35 5.56
N ARG A 807 -29.49 8.04 5.51
CA ARG A 807 -30.76 7.48 5.03
C ARG A 807 -31.95 7.95 5.85
N GLU A 808 -31.82 7.98 7.17
CA GLU A 808 -32.90 8.41 8.06
C GLU A 808 -33.12 9.94 8.03
N HIS A 809 -32.26 10.70 7.34
CA HIS A 809 -32.32 12.16 7.19
C HIS A 809 -32.28 12.62 5.72
N PRO A 810 -33.26 12.19 4.88
CA PRO A 810 -33.25 12.46 3.44
C PRO A 810 -33.45 13.95 3.10
N ASP A 811 -33.90 14.77 4.05
CA ASP A 811 -34.04 16.21 3.90
C ASP A 811 -32.69 16.93 3.73
N LEU A 812 -31.60 16.40 4.28
CA LEU A 812 -30.24 16.95 4.12
C LEU A 812 -29.74 16.90 2.67
N LEU A 813 -30.25 15.96 1.87
CA LEU A 813 -29.89 15.82 0.45
C LEU A 813 -30.40 16.99 -0.42
N ARG A 814 -31.21 17.89 0.14
CA ARG A 814 -31.63 19.14 -0.53
C ARG A 814 -30.53 20.20 -0.52
N THR A 815 -29.64 20.16 0.47
CA THR A 815 -28.60 21.18 0.68
C THR A 815 -27.18 20.63 0.55
N HIS A 816 -27.00 19.32 0.75
CA HIS A 816 -25.69 18.66 0.71
C HIS A 816 -25.70 17.46 -0.25
N THR A 817 -24.54 17.15 -0.80
CA THR A 817 -24.35 15.89 -1.53
C THR A 817 -24.03 14.76 -0.57
N ILE A 818 -24.28 13.50 -0.98
CA ILE A 818 -23.84 12.32 -0.20
C ILE A 818 -22.32 12.35 0.03
N ARG A 819 -21.55 12.85 -0.95
CA ARG A 819 -20.09 12.96 -0.84
C ARG A 819 -19.66 13.92 0.26
N GLU A 820 -20.32 15.06 0.40
CA GLU A 820 -20.07 16.02 1.48
C GLU A 820 -20.40 15.39 2.84
N LEU A 821 -21.56 14.73 2.96
CA LEU A 821 -21.98 14.09 4.21
C LEU A 821 -21.06 12.93 4.64
N MET A 822 -20.45 12.25 3.68
CA MET A 822 -19.51 11.15 3.91
C MET A 822 -18.04 11.61 4.05
N ALA A 823 -17.72 12.89 3.88
CA ALA A 823 -16.33 13.38 3.83
C ALA A 823 -15.54 13.09 5.13
N GLY A 824 -16.24 12.98 6.26
CA GLY A 824 -15.65 12.60 7.55
C GLY A 824 -15.33 11.09 7.71
N ASN A 825 -15.63 10.26 6.71
CA ASN A 825 -15.34 8.83 6.70
C ASN A 825 -14.27 8.51 5.64
N LEU A 826 -13.01 8.53 6.05
CA LEU A 826 -11.90 8.29 5.15
C LEU A 826 -11.82 6.81 4.72
N CYS A 827 -11.57 6.56 3.44
CA CYS A 827 -11.28 5.24 2.90
C CYS A 827 -10.14 5.28 1.89
N ARG A 828 -9.15 4.42 2.10
CA ARG A 828 -7.92 4.38 1.28
C ARG A 828 -8.00 3.42 0.10
N CYS A 829 -8.92 2.44 0.13
CA CYS A 829 -8.90 1.29 -0.78
C CYS A 829 -10.03 1.27 -1.83
N THR A 830 -11.21 1.84 -1.55
CA THR A 830 -12.39 1.69 -2.43
C THR A 830 -12.62 2.83 -3.42
N GLY A 831 -11.99 3.99 -3.20
CA GLY A 831 -12.18 5.18 -4.03
C GLY A 831 -13.58 5.81 -3.94
N TYR A 832 -14.32 5.55 -2.86
CA TYR A 832 -15.60 6.14 -2.47
C TYR A 832 -16.82 5.86 -3.34
N ASP A 833 -16.69 5.63 -4.65
CA ASP A 833 -17.83 5.42 -5.56
C ASP A 833 -18.77 4.30 -5.08
N GLY A 834 -18.22 3.13 -4.73
CA GLY A 834 -19.02 2.02 -4.19
C GLY A 834 -19.73 2.37 -2.88
N ILE A 835 -19.12 3.21 -2.02
CA ILE A 835 -19.74 3.69 -0.77
C ILE A 835 -20.91 4.61 -1.08
N ILE A 836 -20.74 5.53 -2.03
CA ILE A 836 -21.80 6.46 -2.45
C ILE A 836 -22.96 5.69 -3.09
N ASP A 837 -22.67 4.66 -3.90
CA ASP A 837 -23.69 3.81 -4.51
C ASP A 837 -24.40 2.94 -3.47
N ALA A 838 -23.67 2.41 -2.48
CA ALA A 838 -24.27 1.70 -1.36
C ALA A 838 -25.23 2.59 -0.56
N VAL A 839 -24.89 3.86 -0.30
CA VAL A 839 -25.79 4.80 0.41
C VAL A 839 -27.05 5.12 -0.41
N LYS A 840 -26.99 5.05 -1.75
CA LYS A 840 -28.17 5.27 -2.61
C LYS A 840 -29.06 4.03 -2.73
N ASP A 841 -28.47 2.84 -2.64
CA ASP A 841 -29.17 1.54 -2.71
C ASP A 841 -29.83 1.17 -1.37
N ALA A 842 -29.16 1.56 -0.28
CA ALA A 842 -29.58 1.45 1.12
C ALA A 842 -30.85 2.24 1.43
#